data_AF-A0A7S1T749-F1
#
_entry.id   AF-A0A7S1T749-F1
#
_cell.length_a   1.000
_cell.length_b   1.000
_cell.length_c   1.000
_cell.angle_alpha   90.00
_cell.angle_beta   90.00
_cell.angle_gamma   90.00
#
_symmetry.space_group_name_H-M   'P 1'
#
loop_
_entity.id
_entity.type
_entity.pdbx_description
1 polymer ?
#
loop_
_entity_poly.entity_id
_entity_poly.type
_entity_poly.pdbx_seq_one_letter_code
_entity_poly.pdbx_strand_id
1 'polypeptide(L)'
;EDNDINVSDSDVGSNPGDDDVSEEDGEEKRRRLDETDNFSEGDTDDSIGQEDPVEEEEDLEPDEDEAETRWKDSMIKRASKSFSVQVSLSRFVYDKGQNASGTQREAHQSQLAEAGLIVKEKSKAADESVKLSLSDVFDWSSDQVSRKRLRLERFVTGAMDSAGEPNSEDSDAYGDFEDLETGQIIRGAQSDMDSEDEKLADGRVRAKMEKKRMFDEAWDNRREQDDNQGEEVDNMDVNVELEKRRVEELDELDPNARREIEGFLPGCYVRLELLEVPEEFVRHFDSRIPLVLGGLKASADVRITFLQARIKRHRWKRSVLKSNDPIIFSIGWRRFQSIPVYSLQDQNKRNRFLKYTPEHMHCDATFWGPSAAPGTKVMMCQALDRSRASFRVSATGLITEILPSPRIQKKLKLVGEPFKIHRNTAFIKGMFTSELEVAKFAGAAIRTVSGIRGSVKKGLRSNAGEKPAGPPGSFRAVFEDKILMSDIVFLRAWVPVEPIKYCETAATLLQRRNIPEVDAAWRMRTLRELREAKGVPIPVDQDSLYHPIERKPRRFAPLKIPKALVAELPYRSLPKELPPSRRTTPTQRTQLLATVMEPREKKAFTIMQMLNTVGHERDRIRKTSKAQKREQRQREREKEDEKYRAAESQRRKRRYVLEAAKEAKKWFQKGDRGSEP
;
A
#
# COMPACT_ATOMS: atom_id res chain seq x y z
N GLU A 1 27.55 -28.64 -39.86
CA GLU A 1 26.91 -28.31 -41.15
C GLU A 1 25.65 -27.50 -40.95
N ASP A 2 25.66 -26.18 -40.85
CA ASP A 2 26.62 -25.24 -40.27
C ASP A 2 25.79 -24.02 -39.88
N ASN A 3 26.18 -23.44 -38.74
CA ASN A 3 25.80 -22.09 -38.34
C ASN A 3 26.49 -21.14 -39.33
N ASP A 4 25.79 -20.12 -39.82
CA ASP A 4 26.46 -18.89 -40.22
C ASP A 4 25.70 -17.67 -39.67
N ILE A 5 26.34 -17.11 -38.65
CA ILE A 5 26.13 -15.77 -38.10
C ILE A 5 26.96 -14.85 -38.99
N ASN A 6 26.37 -13.75 -39.47
CA ASN A 6 27.18 -12.67 -40.05
C ASN A 6 26.85 -11.33 -39.38
N VAL A 7 27.94 -10.75 -38.87
CA VAL A 7 28.12 -9.50 -38.15
C VAL A 7 28.79 -8.52 -39.11
N SER A 8 28.43 -7.23 -39.04
CA SER A 8 29.21 -6.05 -39.49
C SER A 8 28.27 -4.84 -39.48
N ASP A 9 28.60 -3.60 -39.14
CA ASP A 9 29.72 -2.86 -38.52
C ASP A 9 29.21 -1.39 -38.49
N SER A 10 29.29 -0.61 -37.41
CA SER A 10 30.38 0.30 -36.96
C SER A 10 30.02 1.79 -37.12
N ASP A 11 30.72 2.63 -36.33
CA ASP A 11 30.94 4.10 -36.42
C ASP A 11 29.95 5.09 -35.73
N VAL A 12 30.32 6.12 -34.93
CA VAL A 12 31.58 6.77 -34.46
C VAL A 12 31.27 7.67 -33.22
N GLY A 13 32.23 7.79 -32.25
CA GLY A 13 32.66 9.00 -31.47
C GLY A 13 31.69 9.69 -30.48
N SER A 14 32.08 10.26 -29.33
CA SER A 14 33.38 10.79 -28.87
C SER A 14 33.41 10.97 -27.34
N ASN A 15 34.61 10.83 -26.77
CA ASN A 15 35.00 11.23 -25.41
C ASN A 15 35.29 12.74 -25.33
N PRO A 16 35.46 13.33 -24.13
CA PRO A 16 36.82 13.72 -23.74
C PRO A 16 37.14 13.55 -22.24
N GLY A 17 38.42 13.31 -21.97
CA GLY A 17 39.09 13.58 -20.69
C GLY A 17 40.44 14.26 -20.99
N ASP A 18 40.94 15.00 -20.01
CA ASP A 18 42.31 15.48 -19.73
C ASP A 18 42.23 15.92 -18.23
N ASP A 19 43.00 15.49 -17.22
CA ASP A 19 44.43 15.24 -16.95
C ASP A 19 45.34 16.48 -16.89
N ASP A 20 45.86 16.76 -15.68
CA ASP A 20 47.12 17.43 -15.28
C ASP A 20 47.22 17.27 -13.72
N VAL A 21 48.08 16.45 -13.08
CA VAL A 21 49.56 16.28 -12.98
C VAL A 21 50.27 17.26 -12.01
N SER A 22 50.86 16.71 -10.94
CA SER A 22 52.19 17.01 -10.31
C SER A 22 52.30 16.26 -8.95
N GLU A 23 53.12 15.21 -8.83
CA GLU A 23 54.56 15.14 -8.45
C GLU A 23 54.81 15.21 -6.91
N GLU A 24 55.26 14.08 -6.33
CA GLU A 24 56.55 13.85 -5.59
C GLU A 24 56.58 14.51 -4.18
N ASP A 25 56.82 13.84 -3.05
CA ASP A 25 57.97 13.02 -2.64
C ASP A 25 57.66 12.16 -1.39
N GLY A 26 58.45 11.12 -1.15
CA GLY A 26 58.42 10.30 0.07
C GLY A 26 59.41 10.76 1.16
N GLU A 27 59.27 10.23 2.38
CA GLU A 27 60.39 9.71 3.19
C GLU A 27 59.93 9.13 4.55
N GLU A 28 60.71 8.15 5.00
CA GLU A 28 60.62 7.36 6.23
C GLU A 28 61.73 7.81 7.21
N LYS A 29 61.44 8.03 8.51
CA LYS A 29 62.41 8.01 9.66
C LYS A 29 61.65 8.23 10.98
N ARG A 30 61.69 7.35 11.98
CA ARG A 30 62.76 7.04 12.98
C ARG A 30 63.14 8.19 13.94
N ARG A 31 62.79 7.97 15.21
CA ARG A 31 63.59 8.09 16.47
C ARG A 31 64.00 9.45 17.08
N ARG A 32 63.84 9.46 18.43
CA ARG A 32 64.63 10.11 19.53
C ARG A 32 64.28 11.56 19.89
N LEU A 33 63.83 11.86 21.11
CA LEU A 33 64.44 11.85 22.48
C LEU A 33 65.13 13.19 22.80
N ASP A 34 64.61 13.91 23.81
CA ASP A 34 65.29 14.32 25.08
C ASP A 34 64.35 15.21 25.90
N GLU A 35 63.98 14.84 27.14
CA GLU A 35 64.71 15.03 28.43
C GLU A 35 64.38 16.42 29.04
N THR A 36 64.09 16.62 30.34
CA THR A 36 64.44 15.91 31.58
C THR A 36 63.54 16.36 32.75
N ASP A 37 63.28 15.43 33.70
CA ASP A 37 63.41 15.53 35.17
C ASP A 37 62.55 16.53 36.00
N ASN A 38 62.07 16.26 37.22
CA ASN A 38 62.41 15.21 38.19
C ASN A 38 61.44 15.17 39.41
N PHE A 39 61.44 14.01 40.09
CA PHE A 39 61.15 13.71 41.52
C PHE A 39 59.71 13.97 42.06
N SER A 40 59.05 13.08 42.82
CA SER A 40 59.48 11.97 43.71
C SER A 40 58.31 11.00 43.97
N GLU A 41 58.63 9.71 43.95
CA GLU A 41 57.93 8.54 44.53
C GLU A 41 57.55 8.78 46.00
N GLY A 42 56.50 8.20 46.58
CA GLY A 42 56.19 6.76 46.79
C GLY A 42 55.87 6.63 48.29
N ASP A 43 55.20 5.63 48.86
CA ASP A 43 54.66 4.37 48.39
C ASP A 43 53.94 3.77 49.64
N THR A 44 52.86 2.97 49.47
CA THR A 44 52.44 1.78 50.28
C THR A 44 52.29 1.89 51.82
N ASP A 45 51.53 1.08 52.58
CA ASP A 45 50.58 -0.02 52.43
C ASP A 45 50.07 -0.39 53.86
N ASP A 46 48.90 -1.02 53.90
CA ASP A 46 48.31 -1.98 54.84
C ASP A 46 48.47 -1.99 56.40
N SER A 47 47.28 -2.15 57.01
CA SER A 47 46.90 -3.21 57.97
C SER A 47 47.12 -3.14 59.51
N ILE A 48 45.99 -3.44 60.21
CA ILE A 48 45.79 -4.24 61.45
C ILE A 48 45.87 -3.58 62.86
N GLY A 49 44.79 -3.82 63.65
CA GLY A 49 44.82 -4.19 65.08
C GLY A 49 44.45 -3.07 66.09
N GLN A 50 43.23 -3.02 66.64
CA GLN A 50 42.71 -3.68 67.87
C GLN A 50 43.13 -3.06 69.21
N GLU A 51 42.10 -2.87 70.06
CA GLU A 51 42.03 -2.84 71.54
C GLU A 51 41.93 -1.49 72.28
N ASP A 52 40.82 -1.40 73.04
CA ASP A 52 40.42 -0.40 74.04
C ASP A 52 41.40 -0.36 75.24
N PRO A 53 41.35 0.71 76.07
CA PRO A 53 40.74 0.50 77.40
C PRO A 53 39.98 1.70 78.00
N VAL A 54 38.84 1.35 78.59
CA VAL A 54 38.33 1.63 79.96
C VAL A 54 38.47 3.03 80.59
N GLU A 55 37.28 3.58 80.83
CA GLU A 55 36.76 4.55 81.81
C GLU A 55 37.58 4.89 83.06
N GLU A 56 37.53 6.16 83.46
CA GLU A 56 37.17 6.56 84.83
C GLU A 56 36.52 7.97 84.82
N GLU A 57 35.35 8.06 85.46
CA GLU A 57 34.47 9.22 85.63
C GLU A 57 34.97 10.18 86.72
N GLU A 58 34.60 11.46 86.63
CA GLU A 58 34.23 12.24 87.83
C GLU A 58 33.22 13.35 87.45
N ASP A 59 32.03 13.24 88.04
CA ASP A 59 30.84 14.07 87.88
C ASP A 59 30.94 15.45 88.55
N LEU A 60 30.39 16.48 87.90
CA LEU A 60 29.80 17.67 88.54
C LEU A 60 28.62 18.20 87.68
N GLU A 61 27.40 17.97 88.17
CA GLU A 61 26.11 18.51 87.68
C GLU A 61 25.92 20.02 88.03
N PRO A 62 24.77 20.66 87.70
CA PRO A 62 24.19 20.90 86.38
C PRO A 62 23.83 22.39 86.19
N ASP A 63 23.71 22.86 84.95
CA ASP A 63 22.93 24.08 84.65
C ASP A 63 21.85 23.75 83.63
N GLU A 64 20.63 23.95 84.10
CA GLU A 64 19.34 23.80 83.44
C GLU A 64 19.21 24.83 82.30
N ASP A 65 18.88 24.36 81.09
CA ASP A 65 17.86 24.96 80.19
C ASP A 65 17.91 24.37 78.76
N GLU A 66 17.36 23.16 78.62
CA GLU A 66 16.38 22.75 77.59
C GLU A 66 16.34 23.40 76.16
N ALA A 67 17.46 23.59 75.47
CA ALA A 67 17.46 23.87 74.01
C ALA A 67 18.39 22.95 73.18
N GLU A 68 18.86 21.86 73.79
CA GLU A 68 19.50 20.72 73.12
C GLU A 68 18.58 19.96 72.13
N THR A 69 17.31 20.33 72.00
CA THR A 69 16.32 19.60 71.19
C THR A 69 16.24 20.05 69.74
N ARG A 70 16.61 21.28 69.37
CA ARG A 70 16.37 21.78 68.00
C ARG A 70 17.28 21.19 66.93
N TRP A 71 18.54 20.89 67.26
CA TRP A 71 19.44 20.25 66.32
C TRP A 71 19.13 18.75 66.17
N LYS A 72 18.70 18.10 67.26
CA LYS A 72 18.14 16.73 67.27
C LYS A 72 16.81 16.66 66.50
N ASP A 73 15.90 17.64 66.62
CA ASP A 73 14.68 17.76 65.80
C ASP A 73 14.97 18.10 64.33
N SER A 74 16.03 18.85 64.05
CA SER A 74 16.47 19.10 62.67
C SER A 74 17.16 17.88 62.05
N MET A 75 17.70 16.98 62.87
CA MET A 75 18.26 15.67 62.50
C MET A 75 17.15 14.62 62.35
N ILE A 76 16.12 14.65 63.19
CA ILE A 76 14.88 13.86 63.06
C ILE A 76 14.08 14.32 61.82
N LYS A 77 13.95 15.63 61.55
CA LYS A 77 13.33 16.19 60.30
C LYS A 77 14.16 15.93 59.03
N ARG A 78 15.46 15.71 59.18
CA ARG A 78 16.37 15.31 58.08
C ARG A 78 16.58 13.79 57.99
N ALA A 79 16.05 12.99 58.92
CA ALA A 79 15.98 11.53 58.89
C ALA A 79 14.53 11.02 58.67
N SER A 80 13.53 11.91 58.79
CA SER A 80 12.22 11.86 58.14
C SER A 80 12.26 12.36 56.69
N LYS A 81 13.42 12.87 56.25
CA LYS A 81 13.93 12.55 54.92
C LYS A 81 13.81 11.04 54.70
N SER A 82 13.91 10.63 53.45
CA SER A 82 14.45 9.32 53.06
C SER A 82 13.64 8.05 53.34
N PHE A 83 12.75 7.98 54.33
CA PHE A 83 12.21 6.68 54.76
C PHE A 83 10.69 6.51 54.75
N SER A 84 9.88 7.57 54.83
CA SER A 84 8.40 7.42 54.81
C SER A 84 7.87 7.36 53.38
N VAL A 85 8.29 6.29 52.71
CA VAL A 85 7.54 5.58 51.68
C VAL A 85 7.03 6.50 50.58
N GLN A 86 7.86 6.73 49.55
CA GLN A 86 7.29 6.59 48.21
C GLN A 86 6.70 5.18 48.17
N VAL A 87 5.45 5.06 48.63
CA VAL A 87 4.58 3.97 48.19
C VAL A 87 4.51 4.27 46.72
N SER A 88 5.38 3.63 45.95
CA SER A 88 5.47 3.81 44.52
C SER A 88 4.04 3.63 44.04
N LEU A 89 3.41 4.70 43.54
CA LEU A 89 2.01 4.69 43.10
C LEU A 89 1.77 3.51 42.15
N SER A 90 2.80 3.17 41.36
CA SER A 90 2.89 1.95 40.57
C SER A 90 2.59 0.67 41.36
N ARG A 91 3.25 0.42 42.50
CA ARG A 91 2.98 -0.72 43.38
C ARG A 91 1.54 -0.71 43.90
N PHE A 92 0.98 0.44 44.27
CA PHE A 92 -0.43 0.51 44.69
C PHE A 92 -1.40 0.19 43.53
N VAL A 93 -1.09 0.63 42.31
CA VAL A 93 -1.90 0.39 41.10
C VAL A 93 -1.83 -1.06 40.62
N TYR A 94 -0.65 -1.70 40.72
CA TYR A 94 -0.42 -3.04 40.18
C TYR A 94 -0.45 -4.17 41.22
N ASP A 95 -0.45 -3.87 42.52
CA ASP A 95 -0.65 -4.86 43.59
C ASP A 95 -2.12 -5.32 43.65
N LYS A 96 -2.44 -6.29 42.79
CA LYS A 96 -3.75 -6.94 42.74
C LYS A 96 -3.96 -7.92 43.90
N GLY A 97 -3.00 -8.06 44.83
CA GLY A 97 -3.04 -8.99 45.95
C GLY A 97 -3.73 -8.47 47.22
N GLN A 98 -3.97 -7.17 47.36
CA GLN A 98 -4.57 -6.59 48.56
C GLN A 98 -6.06 -6.22 48.40
N ASN A 99 -6.87 -7.22 48.03
CA ASN A 99 -8.31 -7.18 48.27
C ASN A 99 -8.74 -8.06 49.47
N ALA A 100 -7.83 -8.35 50.41
CA ALA A 100 -8.14 -9.14 51.59
C ALA A 100 -7.25 -8.82 52.82
N SER A 101 -7.50 -7.69 53.49
CA SER A 101 -7.53 -7.56 54.96
C SER A 101 -7.61 -6.08 55.34
N GLY A 102 -8.55 -5.73 56.21
CA GLY A 102 -8.94 -4.35 56.54
C GLY A 102 -7.89 -3.53 57.30
N THR A 103 -6.75 -4.12 57.68
CA THR A 103 -5.86 -3.52 58.69
C THR A 103 -4.70 -2.71 58.09
N GLN A 104 -4.35 -2.89 56.81
CA GLN A 104 -3.35 -2.04 56.13
C GLN A 104 -3.97 -0.85 55.38
N ARG A 105 -5.28 -0.86 55.09
CA ARG A 105 -5.96 0.21 54.35
C ARG A 105 -6.15 1.51 55.15
N GLU A 106 -6.36 1.42 56.46
CA GLU A 106 -6.54 2.61 57.31
C GLU A 106 -5.23 3.39 57.48
N ALA A 107 -4.10 2.71 57.65
CA ALA A 107 -2.78 3.35 57.75
C ALA A 107 -2.37 4.08 56.46
N HIS A 108 -2.73 3.53 55.30
CA HIS A 108 -2.45 4.17 54.00
C HIS A 108 -3.46 5.26 53.62
N GLN A 109 -4.71 5.21 54.12
CA GLN A 109 -5.68 6.31 53.96
C GLN A 109 -5.26 7.57 54.71
N SER A 110 -4.66 7.43 55.89
CA SER A 110 -4.11 8.56 56.65
C SER A 110 -2.95 9.25 55.90
N GLN A 111 -2.09 8.48 55.23
CA GLN A 111 -0.98 9.02 54.44
C GLN A 111 -1.42 9.67 53.11
N LEU A 112 -2.48 9.15 52.47
CA LEU A 112 -3.06 9.74 51.24
C LEU A 112 -3.83 11.05 51.51
N ALA A 113 -4.45 11.16 52.69
CA ALA A 113 -5.10 12.40 53.13
C ALA A 113 -4.08 13.53 53.39
N GLU A 114 -2.90 13.19 53.88
CA GLU A 114 -1.78 14.13 54.10
C GLU A 114 -1.14 14.59 52.76
N ALA A 115 -1.22 13.77 51.71
CA ALA A 115 -0.78 14.08 50.35
C ALA A 115 -1.85 14.76 49.45
N GLY A 116 -3.01 15.15 50.00
CA GLY A 116 -4.03 15.94 49.30
C GLY A 116 -4.95 15.20 48.33
N LEU A 117 -4.90 13.86 48.24
CA LEU A 117 -5.87 13.07 47.46
C LEU A 117 -7.00 12.55 48.37
N ILE A 118 -8.10 13.28 48.43
CA ILE A 118 -9.32 12.85 49.15
C ILE A 118 -10.12 11.93 48.23
N VAL A 119 -10.02 10.61 48.42
CA VAL A 119 -10.96 9.64 47.84
C VAL A 119 -12.11 9.45 48.83
N LYS A 120 -13.26 10.10 48.58
CA LYS A 120 -14.52 9.78 49.28
C LYS A 120 -15.15 8.56 48.63
N GLU A 121 -15.18 7.44 49.35
CA GLU A 121 -15.90 6.25 48.89
C GLU A 121 -17.42 6.47 48.93
N LYS A 122 -18.07 6.29 47.78
CA LYS A 122 -19.45 5.78 47.73
C LYS A 122 -19.38 4.33 47.27
N SER A 123 -19.73 3.43 48.18
CA SER A 123 -19.87 2.01 47.90
C SER A 123 -20.98 1.76 46.87
N LYS A 124 -20.60 1.36 45.66
CA LYS A 124 -21.30 0.35 44.85
C LYS A 124 -20.43 -0.08 43.68
N ALA A 125 -20.00 -1.34 43.72
CA ALA A 125 -19.30 -2.01 42.64
C ALA A 125 -20.28 -2.29 41.49
N ALA A 126 -20.09 -1.60 40.36
CA ALA A 126 -20.27 -2.08 38.99
C ALA A 126 -20.11 -0.89 38.02
N ASP A 127 -19.15 -1.00 37.11
CA ASP A 127 -19.00 -0.23 35.87
C ASP A 127 -19.27 1.29 35.94
N GLU A 128 -18.26 2.08 36.29
CA GLU A 128 -18.23 3.49 35.93
C GLU A 128 -16.92 3.83 35.19
N SER A 129 -16.93 3.62 33.87
CA SER A 129 -16.25 4.58 32.99
C SER A 129 -16.95 5.92 33.19
N VAL A 130 -16.31 6.77 33.99
CA VAL A 130 -16.80 8.04 34.55
C VAL A 130 -17.68 8.83 33.57
N LYS A 131 -18.96 9.01 33.93
CA LYS A 131 -19.74 10.14 33.42
C LYS A 131 -19.24 11.39 34.15
N LEU A 132 -18.39 12.18 33.50
CA LEU A 132 -18.07 13.53 33.98
C LEU A 132 -19.35 14.37 33.87
N SER A 133 -20.13 14.41 34.95
CA SER A 133 -21.15 15.43 35.10
C SER A 133 -20.46 16.75 35.41
N LEU A 134 -20.72 17.76 34.58
CA LEU A 134 -20.31 19.18 34.75
C LEU A 134 -20.70 19.80 36.10
N SER A 135 -21.35 19.05 37.00
CA SER A 135 -21.66 19.43 38.38
C SER A 135 -20.48 19.30 39.35
N ASP A 136 -19.39 18.62 38.97
CA ASP A 136 -18.12 18.60 39.73
C ASP A 136 -17.13 19.68 39.23
N VAL A 137 -17.64 20.75 38.61
CA VAL A 137 -16.84 21.94 38.34
C VAL A 137 -16.65 22.67 39.66
N PHE A 138 -15.44 22.57 40.21
CA PHE A 138 -15.02 23.38 41.35
C PHE A 138 -15.33 24.85 41.06
N ASP A 139 -16.14 25.50 41.90
CA ASP A 139 -16.54 26.88 41.67
C ASP A 139 -15.38 27.84 42.00
N TRP A 140 -14.56 28.11 40.98
CA TRP A 140 -13.44 29.03 41.05
C TRP A 140 -13.86 30.48 41.31
N SER A 141 -15.14 30.82 41.37
CA SER A 141 -15.58 32.21 41.59
C SER A 141 -15.25 32.72 42.99
N SER A 142 -15.30 31.85 44.00
CA SER A 142 -15.11 32.18 45.42
C SER A 142 -13.64 32.29 45.86
N ASP A 143 -12.74 31.55 45.22
CA ASP A 143 -11.33 31.47 45.61
C ASP A 143 -10.44 32.41 44.77
N GLN A 144 -10.41 33.68 45.18
CA GLN A 144 -9.57 34.72 44.56
C GLN A 144 -8.07 34.39 44.64
N VAL A 145 -7.61 33.70 45.68
CA VAL A 145 -6.19 33.40 45.90
C VAL A 145 -5.73 32.31 44.94
N SER A 146 -6.46 31.20 44.85
CA SER A 146 -6.13 30.12 43.92
C SER A 146 -6.26 30.54 42.46
N ARG A 147 -7.24 31.40 42.13
CA ARG A 147 -7.33 32.01 40.79
C ARG A 147 -6.15 32.92 40.47
N LYS A 148 -5.74 33.79 41.40
CA LYS A 148 -4.59 34.68 41.19
C LYS A 148 -3.32 33.86 41.07
N ARG A 149 -3.15 32.82 41.89
CA ARG A 149 -2.03 31.89 41.83
C ARG A 149 -1.98 31.12 40.51
N LEU A 150 -3.08 30.51 40.07
CA LEU A 150 -3.15 29.84 38.77
C LEU A 150 -2.93 30.81 37.61
N ARG A 151 -3.48 32.02 37.70
CA ARG A 151 -3.29 33.06 36.69
C ARG A 151 -1.82 33.49 36.62
N LEU A 152 -1.11 33.65 37.74
CA LEU A 152 0.32 33.96 37.74
C LEU A 152 1.17 32.75 37.33
N GLU A 153 0.96 31.57 37.91
CA GLU A 153 1.88 30.44 37.70
C GLU A 153 1.68 29.75 36.33
N ARG A 154 0.45 29.75 35.78
CA ARG A 154 0.12 29.00 34.56
C ARG A 154 -0.32 29.85 33.36
N PHE A 155 -0.74 31.10 33.56
CA PHE A 155 -1.26 31.94 32.48
C PHE A 155 -0.50 33.27 32.28
N VAL A 156 0.21 33.78 33.28
CA VAL A 156 0.95 35.04 33.24
C VAL A 156 2.29 34.80 33.90
N THR A 157 3.29 34.35 33.14
CA THR A 157 4.67 34.17 33.62
C THR A 157 5.29 35.53 33.97
N GLY A 158 4.93 36.06 35.13
CA GLY A 158 5.52 37.22 35.77
C GLY A 158 5.75 36.84 37.22
N ALA A 159 6.96 36.36 37.52
CA ALA A 159 7.40 36.18 38.89
C ALA A 159 7.45 37.57 39.54
N MET A 160 6.63 37.75 40.58
CA MET A 160 6.75 38.86 41.52
C MET A 160 7.22 38.23 42.81
N ASP A 161 8.49 38.45 43.17
CA ASP A 161 9.00 38.72 44.52
C ASP A 161 10.49 38.37 44.63
N SER A 162 11.35 39.40 44.69
CA SER A 162 12.23 39.65 45.83
C SER A 162 13.13 40.84 45.51
N ALA A 163 13.10 41.86 46.36
CA ALA A 163 14.08 42.93 46.37
C ALA A 163 15.49 42.35 46.48
N GLY A 164 16.28 42.52 45.43
CA GLY A 164 17.70 42.20 45.33
C GLY A 164 18.33 43.17 44.36
N GLU A 165 19.38 43.84 44.80
CA GLU A 165 20.07 44.95 44.15
C GLU A 165 20.40 44.67 42.67
N PRO A 166 20.23 45.65 41.76
CA PRO A 166 20.79 45.54 40.41
C PRO A 166 22.28 45.81 40.50
N ASN A 167 23.09 44.75 40.45
CA ASN A 167 24.51 44.89 40.20
C ASN A 167 24.68 45.35 38.74
N SER A 168 25.21 46.56 38.60
CA SER A 168 25.56 47.20 37.35
C SER A 168 26.85 46.58 36.80
N GLU A 169 26.75 45.73 35.78
CA GLU A 169 27.88 45.37 34.90
C GLU A 169 27.33 44.56 33.72
N ASP A 170 26.78 45.28 32.74
CA ASP A 170 26.82 44.94 31.30
C ASP A 170 26.14 46.07 30.51
N SER A 171 26.70 47.27 30.65
CA SER A 171 26.53 48.34 29.67
C SER A 171 27.74 48.28 28.75
N ASP A 172 27.64 47.58 27.62
CA ASP A 172 28.46 47.82 26.41
C ASP A 172 28.04 46.85 25.29
N ALA A 173 26.80 47.02 24.79
CA ALA A 173 26.37 46.39 23.53
C ALA A 173 25.29 47.22 22.80
N TYR A 174 25.41 48.54 22.82
CA TYR A 174 24.66 49.41 21.90
C TYR A 174 25.64 49.97 20.87
N GLY A 175 25.71 49.30 19.71
CA GLY A 175 26.44 49.80 18.55
C GLY A 175 25.71 50.98 17.91
N ASP A 176 26.48 52.02 17.59
CA ASP A 176 26.08 53.18 16.81
C ASP A 176 25.40 52.73 15.50
N PHE A 177 24.13 53.10 15.31
CA PHE A 177 23.37 52.78 14.10
C PHE A 177 23.39 53.97 13.14
N GLU A 178 24.10 53.83 12.02
CA GLU A 178 24.23 54.83 10.97
C GLU A 178 23.13 54.60 9.91
N ASP A 179 22.23 55.58 9.75
CA ASP A 179 21.13 55.52 8.78
C ASP A 179 21.65 55.88 7.36
N LEU A 180 21.76 54.85 6.50
CA LEU A 180 22.49 54.87 5.23
C LEU A 180 21.77 55.59 4.08
N GLU A 181 20.65 56.27 4.35
CA GLU A 181 19.92 57.09 3.38
C GLU A 181 19.90 58.59 3.74
N THR A 182 20.33 58.98 4.96
CA THR A 182 20.36 60.42 5.37
C THR A 182 21.63 60.90 6.09
N GLY A 183 22.56 60.01 6.48
CA GLY A 183 23.93 60.39 6.89
C GLY A 183 24.06 61.25 8.15
N GLN A 184 23.08 61.23 9.06
CA GLN A 184 23.17 61.94 10.35
C GLN A 184 23.53 60.99 11.51
N ILE A 185 24.55 61.37 12.28
CA ILE A 185 24.98 60.69 13.51
C ILE A 185 24.30 61.38 14.70
N ILE A 186 23.38 60.71 15.38
CA ILE A 186 22.74 61.22 16.61
C ILE A 186 23.53 60.70 17.81
N ARG A 187 24.34 61.57 18.42
CA ARG A 187 24.94 61.32 19.74
C ARG A 187 23.95 61.75 20.83
N GLY A 188 23.46 60.80 21.62
CA GLY A 188 22.56 61.08 22.73
C GLY A 188 23.26 61.86 23.84
N ALA A 189 22.85 63.10 24.04
CA ALA A 189 23.17 63.92 25.21
C ALA A 189 22.21 63.58 26.36
N GLN A 190 22.74 63.55 27.60
CA GLN A 190 21.97 63.43 28.82
C GLN A 190 21.01 64.63 28.98
N SER A 191 19.72 64.34 29.20
CA SER A 191 18.76 65.31 29.71
C SER A 191 17.77 64.61 30.64
N ASP A 192 17.70 65.11 31.87
CA ASP A 192 16.78 64.70 32.93
C ASP A 192 15.31 64.79 32.48
N MET A 193 14.54 63.71 32.67
CA MET A 193 13.08 63.68 32.51
C MET A 193 12.42 62.78 33.56
N ASP A 194 11.22 63.19 33.95
CA ASP A 194 10.49 62.85 35.17
C ASP A 194 10.00 61.39 35.32
N SER A 195 9.84 60.97 36.59
CA SER A 195 9.43 59.64 37.08
C SER A 195 8.07 59.07 36.63
N GLU A 196 7.35 59.74 35.72
CA GLU A 196 6.08 59.22 35.15
C GLU A 196 6.27 58.54 33.78
N ASP A 197 7.32 58.90 33.02
CA ASP A 197 7.58 58.31 31.70
C ASP A 197 8.26 56.93 31.75
N GLU A 198 8.94 56.59 32.87
CA GLU A 198 9.50 55.25 33.08
C GLU A 198 8.42 54.16 33.10
N LYS A 199 7.23 54.41 33.65
CA LYS A 199 6.14 53.42 33.71
C LYS A 199 5.50 53.17 32.34
N LEU A 200 5.44 54.19 31.49
CA LEU A 200 4.93 54.09 30.11
C LEU A 200 5.97 53.51 29.15
N ALA A 201 7.26 53.75 29.38
CA ALA A 201 8.36 53.13 28.66
C ALA A 201 8.48 51.62 28.99
N ASP A 202 8.40 51.26 30.27
CA ASP A 202 8.46 49.86 30.74
C ASP A 202 7.25 49.04 30.25
N GLY A 203 6.06 49.66 30.19
CA GLY A 203 4.88 49.06 29.54
C GLY A 203 5.06 48.80 28.04
N ARG A 204 5.80 49.66 27.33
CA ARG A 204 6.09 49.51 25.88
C ARG A 204 7.13 48.43 25.61
N VAL A 205 8.14 48.31 26.48
CA VAL A 205 9.17 47.26 26.42
C VAL A 205 8.57 45.88 26.70
N ARG A 206 7.69 45.77 27.71
CA ARG A 206 6.97 44.52 28.01
C ARG A 206 6.03 44.10 26.87
N ALA A 207 5.29 45.03 26.29
CA ALA A 207 4.46 44.76 25.11
C ALA A 207 5.29 44.34 23.88
N LYS A 208 6.54 44.82 23.77
CA LYS A 208 7.47 44.43 22.70
C LYS A 208 8.07 43.05 22.94
N MET A 209 8.43 42.71 24.18
CA MET A 209 8.84 41.35 24.54
C MET A 209 7.71 40.33 24.39
N GLU A 210 6.48 40.69 24.75
CA GLU A 210 5.32 39.83 24.57
C GLU A 210 5.02 39.59 23.09
N LYS A 211 5.10 40.63 22.25
CA LYS A 211 4.99 40.49 20.80
C LYS A 211 6.15 39.71 20.18
N LYS A 212 7.38 39.88 20.69
CA LYS A 212 8.54 39.10 20.24
C LYS A 212 8.36 37.62 20.59
N ARG A 213 7.88 37.32 21.80
CA ARG A 213 7.63 35.93 22.24
C ARG A 213 6.46 35.29 21.48
N MET A 214 5.37 36.03 21.25
CA MET A 214 4.26 35.58 20.40
C MET A 214 4.70 35.37 18.94
N PHE A 215 5.66 36.18 18.47
CA PHE A 215 6.26 36.02 17.16
C PHE A 215 7.15 34.78 17.11
N ASP A 216 8.02 34.59 18.10
CA ASP A 216 8.92 33.42 18.20
C ASP A 216 8.09 32.12 18.32
N GLU A 217 7.03 32.07 19.15
CA GLU A 217 6.10 30.93 19.23
C GLU A 217 5.37 30.67 17.91
N ALA A 218 4.98 31.72 17.17
CA ALA A 218 4.34 31.57 15.87
C ALA A 218 5.34 31.19 14.76
N TRP A 219 6.61 31.55 14.91
CA TRP A 219 7.70 31.19 14.00
C TRP A 219 8.13 29.74 14.18
N ASP A 220 8.28 29.28 15.43
CA ASP A 220 8.59 27.89 15.78
C ASP A 220 7.46 26.93 15.33
N ASN A 221 6.20 27.29 15.57
CA ASN A 221 5.04 26.51 15.06
C ASN A 221 4.95 26.46 13.52
N ARG A 222 5.47 27.47 12.82
CA ARG A 222 5.49 27.51 11.35
C ARG A 222 6.62 26.65 10.80
N ARG A 223 7.79 26.64 11.45
CA ARG A 223 8.93 25.80 11.08
C ARG A 223 8.59 24.31 11.19
N GLU A 224 7.92 23.91 12.28
CA GLU A 224 7.41 22.54 12.45
C GLU A 224 6.38 22.12 11.37
N GLN A 225 5.71 23.07 10.70
CA GLN A 225 4.76 22.78 9.62
C GLN A 225 5.41 22.72 8.23
N ASP A 226 6.47 23.50 7.97
CA ASP A 226 7.18 23.53 6.69
C ASP A 226 8.19 22.37 6.56
N ASP A 227 8.81 21.93 7.66
CA ASP A 227 9.76 20.81 7.69
C ASP A 227 9.08 19.45 7.36
N ASN A 228 7.75 19.37 7.51
CA ASN A 228 6.95 18.18 7.23
C ASN A 228 6.71 17.90 5.72
N GLN A 229 7.27 18.72 4.80
CA GLN A 229 7.21 18.51 3.35
C GLN A 229 8.55 18.09 2.72
N GLY A 230 9.65 18.05 3.48
CA GLY A 230 11.00 17.80 2.96
C GLY A 230 11.72 16.54 3.45
N GLU A 231 11.31 15.92 4.57
CA GLU A 231 12.19 15.03 5.33
C GLU A 231 11.74 13.56 5.36
N GLU A 232 12.21 12.78 4.38
CA GLU A 232 12.22 11.31 4.51
C GLU A 232 13.49 10.82 5.25
N VAL A 233 14.42 11.73 5.58
CA VAL A 233 15.74 11.44 6.19
C VAL A 233 15.73 11.62 7.72
N ASP A 234 14.93 12.53 8.26
CA ASP A 234 14.96 12.91 9.69
C ASP A 234 14.15 11.99 10.61
N ASN A 235 13.32 11.11 10.03
CA ASN A 235 12.57 10.10 10.81
C ASN A 235 13.48 9.09 11.53
N MET A 236 14.73 8.90 11.08
CA MET A 236 15.67 8.02 11.77
C MET A 236 16.24 8.70 13.02
N ASP A 237 16.62 9.98 12.90
CA ASP A 237 17.22 10.74 14.01
C ASP A 237 16.19 11.03 15.11
N VAL A 238 14.94 11.28 14.74
CA VAL A 238 13.82 11.43 15.71
C VAL A 238 13.59 10.14 16.51
N ASN A 239 13.64 8.96 15.86
CA ASN A 239 13.47 7.69 16.57
C ASN A 239 14.66 7.37 17.48
N VAL A 240 15.89 7.71 17.06
CA VAL A 240 17.08 7.56 17.88
C VAL A 240 17.02 8.48 19.10
N GLU A 241 16.57 9.72 18.93
CA GLU A 241 16.41 10.69 20.00
C GLU A 241 15.31 10.27 20.99
N LEU A 242 14.17 9.76 20.49
CA LEU A 242 13.12 9.16 21.33
C LEU A 242 13.65 7.96 22.12
N GLU A 243 14.48 7.11 21.51
CA GLU A 243 15.04 5.95 22.20
C GLU A 243 16.06 6.38 23.27
N LYS A 244 16.88 7.41 23.00
CA LYS A 244 17.78 7.99 24.01
C LYS A 244 17.00 8.54 25.21
N ARG A 245 15.97 9.37 24.97
CA ARG A 245 15.11 9.89 26.04
C ARG A 245 14.45 8.78 26.83
N ARG A 246 13.97 7.74 26.14
CA ARG A 246 13.41 6.56 26.79
C ARG A 246 14.43 5.86 27.69
N VAL A 247 15.66 5.68 27.22
CA VAL A 247 16.74 5.07 28.02
C VAL A 247 17.05 5.93 29.24
N GLU A 248 17.19 7.24 29.07
CA GLU A 248 17.45 8.20 30.15
C GLU A 248 16.35 8.17 31.22
N GLU A 249 15.07 8.21 30.81
CA GLU A 249 13.92 8.12 31.73
C GLU A 249 13.84 6.77 32.47
N LEU A 250 14.27 5.68 31.84
CA LEU A 250 14.26 4.34 32.45
C LEU A 250 15.49 4.05 33.30
N ASP A 251 16.61 4.74 33.08
CA ASP A 251 17.84 4.60 33.88
C ASP A 251 17.67 5.17 35.30
N GLU A 252 16.76 6.14 35.49
CA GLU A 252 16.43 6.70 36.81
C GLU A 252 15.62 5.75 37.71
N LEU A 253 15.05 4.68 37.15
CA LEU A 253 14.20 3.73 37.87
C LEU A 253 15.00 2.56 38.49
N ASP A 254 14.48 2.01 39.59
CA ASP A 254 15.03 0.80 40.21
C ASP A 254 15.10 -0.36 39.18
N PRO A 255 16.17 -1.19 39.17
CA PRO A 255 16.33 -2.25 38.18
C PRO A 255 15.16 -3.25 38.09
N ASN A 256 14.40 -3.46 39.17
CA ASN A 256 13.22 -4.32 39.15
C ASN A 256 12.02 -3.62 38.49
N ALA A 257 11.79 -2.35 38.82
CA ALA A 257 10.74 -1.54 38.20
C ALA A 257 10.99 -1.34 36.70
N ARG A 258 12.26 -1.12 36.31
CA ARG A 258 12.68 -1.06 34.91
C ARG A 258 12.35 -2.36 34.16
N ARG A 259 12.64 -3.52 34.77
CA ARG A 259 12.35 -4.83 34.16
C ARG A 259 10.85 -5.08 33.98
N GLU A 260 10.00 -4.61 34.89
CA GLU A 260 8.54 -4.76 34.76
C GLU A 260 7.95 -3.92 33.62
N ILE A 261 8.50 -2.73 33.39
CA ILE A 261 8.03 -1.79 32.35
C ILE A 261 8.58 -2.17 30.97
N GLU A 262 9.90 -2.40 30.89
CA GLU A 262 10.60 -2.65 29.63
C GLU A 262 10.56 -4.11 29.21
N GLY A 263 10.46 -5.02 30.18
CA GLY A 263 10.64 -6.45 29.98
C GLY A 263 12.11 -6.85 29.95
N PHE A 264 12.41 -7.91 29.19
CA PHE A 264 13.77 -8.40 29.01
C PHE A 264 14.40 -7.81 27.74
N LEU A 265 15.55 -7.14 27.90
CA LEU A 265 16.32 -6.55 26.81
C LEU A 265 16.94 -7.62 25.88
N PRO A 266 17.16 -7.30 24.59
CA PRO A 266 17.85 -8.18 23.66
C PRO A 266 19.30 -8.45 24.13
N GLY A 267 19.73 -9.71 24.01
CA GLY A 267 21.07 -10.16 24.45
C GLY A 267 21.10 -10.82 25.84
N CYS A 268 20.03 -10.69 26.64
CA CYS A 268 19.93 -11.36 27.93
C CYS A 268 19.75 -12.88 27.78
N TYR A 269 20.51 -13.66 28.55
CA TYR A 269 20.29 -15.11 28.66
C TYR A 269 19.08 -15.38 29.58
N VAL A 270 18.03 -15.98 29.03
CA VAL A 270 16.77 -16.23 29.75
C VAL A 270 16.45 -17.73 29.81
N ARG A 271 15.84 -18.16 30.92
CA ARG A 271 15.24 -19.49 31.06
C ARG A 271 13.73 -19.37 30.88
N LEU A 272 13.19 -20.07 29.90
CA LEU A 272 11.77 -20.07 29.59
C LEU A 272 11.16 -21.42 29.98
N GLU A 273 10.09 -21.38 30.77
CA GLU A 273 9.28 -22.54 31.11
C GLU A 273 7.97 -22.47 30.32
N LEU A 274 7.76 -23.45 29.44
CA LEU A 274 6.56 -23.56 28.62
C LEU A 274 5.67 -24.64 29.21
N LEU A 275 4.45 -24.26 29.59
CA LEU A 275 3.42 -25.18 30.06
C LEU A 275 2.70 -25.83 28.87
N GLU A 276 2.17 -27.04 29.06
CA GLU A 276 1.34 -27.78 28.08
C GLU A 276 2.02 -28.06 26.72
N VAL A 277 3.32 -28.35 26.73
CA VAL A 277 4.04 -28.76 25.51
C VAL A 277 3.63 -30.19 25.11
N PRO A 278 3.27 -30.46 23.83
CA PRO A 278 2.93 -31.80 23.38
C PRO A 278 4.05 -32.83 23.63
N GLU A 279 3.70 -34.03 24.07
CA GLU A 279 4.67 -35.08 24.38
C GLU A 279 5.48 -35.50 23.14
N GLU A 280 4.86 -35.46 21.97
CA GLU A 280 5.50 -35.78 20.68
C GLU A 280 6.71 -34.88 20.42
N PHE A 281 6.66 -33.63 20.86
CA PHE A 281 7.79 -32.70 20.72
C PHE A 281 9.01 -33.20 21.51
N VAL A 282 8.81 -33.63 22.75
CA VAL A 282 9.89 -34.13 23.62
C VAL A 282 10.43 -35.45 23.08
N ARG A 283 9.54 -36.36 22.65
CA ARG A 283 9.92 -37.67 22.09
C ARG A 283 10.65 -37.59 20.76
N HIS A 284 10.38 -36.57 19.95
CA HIS A 284 10.94 -36.41 18.60
C HIS A 284 11.88 -35.21 18.48
N PHE A 285 12.35 -34.70 19.61
CA PHE A 285 13.31 -33.61 19.66
C PHE A 285 14.64 -34.02 19.02
N ASP A 286 15.13 -33.18 18.11
CA ASP A 286 16.40 -33.36 17.40
C ASP A 286 17.22 -32.08 17.56
N SER A 287 18.36 -32.18 18.24
CA SER A 287 19.26 -31.06 18.52
C SER A 287 19.86 -30.41 17.27
N ARG A 288 19.82 -31.09 16.12
CA ARG A 288 20.29 -30.55 14.84
C ARG A 288 19.35 -29.50 14.25
N ILE A 289 18.12 -29.40 14.75
CA ILE A 289 17.13 -28.44 14.27
C ILE A 289 17.04 -27.30 15.29
N PRO A 290 17.33 -26.06 14.90
CA PRO A 290 17.22 -24.94 15.83
C PRO A 290 15.76 -24.72 16.23
N LEU A 291 15.55 -24.47 17.52
CA LEU A 291 14.28 -23.97 18.04
C LEU A 291 14.31 -22.44 17.98
N VAL A 292 13.28 -21.87 17.36
CA VAL A 292 13.10 -20.43 17.25
C VAL A 292 11.80 -20.08 17.95
N LEU A 293 11.89 -19.24 18.97
CA LEU A 293 10.75 -18.70 19.70
C LEU A 293 10.54 -17.25 19.26
N GLY A 294 9.30 -16.90 18.92
CA GLY A 294 8.94 -15.57 18.46
C GLY A 294 7.76 -15.03 19.24
N GLY A 295 7.90 -13.84 19.81
CA GLY A 295 6.80 -13.12 20.45
C GLY A 295 5.74 -12.73 19.43
N LEU A 296 4.49 -13.07 19.71
CA LEU A 296 3.34 -12.65 18.91
C LEU A 296 2.81 -11.32 19.45
N LYS A 297 2.45 -10.40 18.55
CA LYS A 297 1.79 -9.14 18.93
C LYS A 297 0.33 -9.44 19.29
N ALA A 298 -0.23 -8.78 20.30
CA ALA A 298 -1.63 -8.92 20.69
C ALA A 298 -2.63 -8.74 19.53
N SER A 299 -2.31 -7.87 18.54
CA SER A 299 -3.11 -7.66 17.33
C SER A 299 -3.02 -8.81 16.30
N ALA A 300 -1.93 -9.58 16.34
CA ALA A 300 -1.72 -10.78 15.54
C ALA A 300 -2.10 -12.06 16.30
N ASP A 301 -2.48 -11.93 17.57
CA ASP A 301 -2.77 -13.06 18.44
C ASP A 301 -4.21 -13.52 18.23
N VAL A 302 -4.34 -14.82 17.94
CA VAL A 302 -5.57 -15.63 18.00
C VAL A 302 -6.59 -15.50 16.86
N ARG A 303 -6.81 -14.33 16.22
CA ARG A 303 -7.89 -14.24 15.20
C ARG A 303 -7.47 -14.81 13.84
N ILE A 304 -8.07 -15.94 13.47
CA ILE A 304 -8.04 -16.46 12.10
C ILE A 304 -9.10 -15.69 11.29
N THR A 305 -8.68 -15.07 10.18
CA THR A 305 -9.55 -14.25 9.33
C THR A 305 -9.24 -14.49 7.86
N PHE A 306 -9.99 -13.87 6.93
CA PHE A 306 -9.55 -13.84 5.55
C PHE A 306 -8.45 -12.80 5.37
N LEU A 307 -7.37 -13.20 4.73
CA LEU A 307 -6.29 -12.32 4.33
C LEU A 307 -6.31 -12.18 2.81
N GLN A 308 -6.07 -10.96 2.35
CA GLN A 308 -5.79 -10.68 0.95
C GLN A 308 -4.31 -10.33 0.80
N ALA A 309 -3.61 -11.13 0.00
CA ALA A 309 -2.21 -10.94 -0.31
C ALA A 309 -2.00 -10.70 -1.80
N ARG A 310 -1.16 -9.75 -2.16
CA ARG A 310 -0.69 -9.57 -3.53
C ARG A 310 0.50 -10.49 -3.78
N ILE A 311 0.30 -11.51 -4.61
CA ILE A 311 1.29 -12.55 -4.86
C ILE A 311 1.72 -12.58 -6.32
N LYS A 312 2.95 -13.06 -6.56
CA LYS A 312 3.47 -13.39 -7.89
C LYS A 312 4.06 -14.78 -7.84
N ARG A 313 3.80 -15.57 -8.88
CA ARG A 313 4.46 -16.85 -9.08
C ARG A 313 5.97 -16.64 -9.18
N HIS A 314 6.74 -17.50 -8.52
CA HIS A 314 8.18 -17.38 -8.57
C HIS A 314 8.72 -17.66 -9.99
N ARG A 315 9.74 -16.90 -10.43
CA ARG A 315 10.31 -16.98 -11.79
C ARG A 315 10.78 -18.40 -12.15
N TRP A 316 11.43 -19.07 -11.21
CA TRP A 316 12.01 -20.41 -11.40
C TRP A 316 11.05 -21.57 -11.14
N LYS A 317 9.82 -21.30 -10.67
CA LYS A 317 8.80 -22.35 -10.62
C LYS A 317 8.38 -22.66 -12.06
N ARG A 318 8.21 -23.92 -12.43
CA ARG A 318 7.77 -24.29 -13.80
C ARG A 318 6.25 -24.33 -13.94
N SER A 319 5.54 -24.75 -12.90
CA SER A 319 4.08 -24.87 -12.92
C SER A 319 3.37 -23.60 -12.44
N VAL A 320 2.19 -23.33 -13.01
CA VAL A 320 1.26 -22.33 -12.49
C VAL A 320 0.52 -22.87 -11.26
N LEU A 321 0.10 -21.97 -10.39
CA LEU A 321 -0.69 -22.32 -9.21
C LEU A 321 -2.17 -22.25 -9.56
N LYS A 322 -2.93 -23.24 -9.07
CA LYS A 322 -4.37 -23.34 -9.31
C LYS A 322 -5.13 -22.83 -8.08
N SER A 323 -6.22 -22.10 -8.29
CA SER A 323 -7.11 -21.73 -7.18
C SER A 323 -7.84 -22.94 -6.61
N ASN A 324 -8.13 -22.88 -5.31
CA ASN A 324 -8.68 -23.99 -4.54
C ASN A 324 -7.75 -25.21 -4.43
N ASP A 325 -6.44 -25.03 -4.63
CA ASP A 325 -5.42 -26.06 -4.40
C ASP A 325 -4.65 -25.70 -3.12
N PRO A 326 -4.46 -26.63 -2.16
CA PRO A 326 -3.83 -26.31 -0.90
C PRO A 326 -2.35 -25.97 -1.10
N ILE A 327 -1.89 -24.93 -0.41
CA ILE A 327 -0.51 -24.48 -0.44
C ILE A 327 -0.06 -24.04 0.95
N ILE A 328 1.23 -24.17 1.21
CA ILE A 328 1.81 -23.85 2.51
C ILE A 328 2.30 -22.41 2.46
N PHE A 329 1.78 -21.60 3.37
CA PHE A 329 2.16 -20.22 3.60
C PHE A 329 3.19 -20.16 4.71
N SER A 330 4.22 -19.34 4.50
CA SER A 330 5.13 -18.87 5.54
C SER A 330 4.91 -17.38 5.68
N ILE A 331 4.31 -16.97 6.80
CA ILE A 331 3.94 -15.59 7.12
C ILE A 331 4.39 -15.30 8.55
N GLY A 332 5.34 -14.38 8.70
CA GLY A 332 6.01 -14.15 9.98
C GLY A 332 6.57 -15.46 10.55
N TRP A 333 6.25 -15.76 11.81
CA TRP A 333 6.65 -16.99 12.50
C TRP A 333 5.84 -18.22 12.13
N ARG A 334 4.66 -18.05 11.50
CA ARG A 334 3.70 -19.12 11.29
C ARG A 334 3.89 -19.76 9.91
N ARG A 335 4.01 -21.08 9.92
CA ARG A 335 3.94 -21.93 8.72
C ARG A 335 2.64 -22.71 8.80
N PHE A 336 1.79 -22.60 7.79
CA PHE A 336 0.49 -23.26 7.79
C PHE A 336 0.03 -23.52 6.36
N GLN A 337 -0.80 -24.53 6.17
CA GLN A 337 -1.42 -24.85 4.90
C GLN A 337 -2.80 -24.20 4.82
N SER A 338 -3.07 -23.53 3.71
CA SER A 338 -4.36 -22.90 3.43
C SER A 338 -4.72 -23.06 1.95
N ILE A 339 -5.98 -22.82 1.61
CA ILE A 339 -6.53 -22.96 0.26
C ILE A 339 -6.82 -21.56 -0.32
N PRO A 340 -5.92 -21.00 -1.15
CA PRO A 340 -6.13 -19.68 -1.73
C PRO A 340 -7.06 -19.69 -2.93
N VAL A 341 -7.82 -18.60 -3.03
CA VAL A 341 -8.54 -18.18 -4.23
C VAL A 341 -7.77 -17.04 -4.88
N TYR A 342 -7.42 -17.19 -6.15
CA TYR A 342 -6.73 -16.14 -6.90
C TYR A 342 -7.74 -15.24 -7.60
N SER A 343 -7.45 -13.95 -7.63
CA SER A 343 -8.29 -12.94 -8.25
C SER A 343 -7.45 -11.81 -8.84
N LEU A 344 -8.06 -11.07 -9.76
CA LEU A 344 -7.49 -9.86 -10.32
C LEU A 344 -8.53 -8.74 -10.24
N GLN A 345 -8.12 -7.58 -9.77
CA GLN A 345 -8.98 -6.41 -9.75
C GLN A 345 -9.21 -5.90 -11.19
N ASP A 346 -10.47 -5.91 -11.64
CA ASP A 346 -10.88 -5.32 -12.91
C ASP A 346 -10.94 -3.78 -12.80
N GLN A 347 -11.02 -3.06 -13.94
CA GLN A 347 -11.19 -1.60 -13.99
C GLN A 347 -12.38 -1.08 -13.17
N ASN A 348 -13.42 -1.91 -12.98
CA ASN A 348 -14.58 -1.59 -12.16
C ASN A 348 -14.34 -1.86 -10.65
N LYS A 349 -13.07 -1.90 -10.19
CA LYS A 349 -12.65 -2.21 -8.80
C LYS A 349 -13.16 -3.54 -8.25
N ARG A 350 -13.48 -4.48 -9.13
CA ARG A 350 -14.10 -5.75 -8.77
C ARG A 350 -13.04 -6.86 -8.78
N ASN A 351 -13.02 -7.69 -7.75
CA ASN A 351 -12.13 -8.84 -7.68
C ASN A 351 -12.69 -10.01 -8.51
N ARG A 352 -12.14 -10.18 -9.72
CA ARG A 352 -12.52 -11.24 -10.65
C ARG A 352 -11.74 -12.52 -10.33
N PHE A 353 -12.46 -13.61 -10.06
CA PHE A 353 -11.88 -14.93 -9.85
C PHE A 353 -11.01 -15.37 -11.05
N LEU A 354 -9.81 -15.88 -10.75
CA LEU A 354 -8.91 -16.54 -11.69
C LEU A 354 -8.85 -18.04 -11.37
N LYS A 355 -8.77 -18.88 -12.42
CA LYS A 355 -8.58 -20.33 -12.23
C LYS A 355 -7.12 -20.66 -11.89
N TYR A 356 -6.20 -19.89 -12.44
CA TYR A 356 -4.75 -20.06 -12.28
C TYR A 356 -4.09 -18.70 -12.07
N THR A 357 -2.95 -18.69 -11.39
CA THR A 357 -2.09 -17.52 -11.31
C THR A 357 -1.54 -17.17 -12.70
N PRO A 358 -1.50 -15.89 -13.09
CA PRO A 358 -0.80 -15.47 -14.30
C PRO A 358 0.71 -15.75 -14.20
N GLU A 359 1.37 -15.98 -15.32
CA GLU A 359 2.75 -16.48 -15.33
C GLU A 359 3.78 -15.45 -14.84
N HIS A 360 3.63 -14.18 -15.22
CA HIS A 360 4.61 -13.12 -14.95
C HIS A 360 4.00 -11.86 -14.31
N MET A 361 2.76 -11.95 -13.83
CA MET A 361 2.01 -10.82 -13.27
C MET A 361 1.69 -11.07 -11.79
N HIS A 362 1.49 -9.99 -11.02
CA HIS A 362 0.93 -10.08 -9.67
C HIS A 362 -0.59 -10.32 -9.74
N CYS A 363 -1.10 -11.15 -8.84
CA CYS A 363 -2.52 -11.37 -8.64
C CYS A 363 -2.82 -11.35 -7.14
N ASP A 364 -4.07 -11.08 -6.80
CA ASP A 364 -4.51 -11.08 -5.41
C ASP A 364 -4.92 -12.50 -5.01
N ALA A 365 -4.39 -12.99 -3.90
CA ALA A 365 -4.72 -14.26 -3.30
C ALA A 365 -5.49 -14.00 -2.00
N THR A 366 -6.71 -14.52 -1.94
CA THR A 366 -7.52 -14.50 -0.73
C THR A 366 -7.56 -15.88 -0.10
N PHE A 367 -7.22 -15.98 1.17
CA PHE A 367 -7.16 -17.24 1.89
C PHE A 367 -7.53 -17.05 3.36
N TRP A 368 -7.92 -18.13 4.02
CA TRP A 368 -8.22 -18.16 5.45
C TRP A 368 -6.95 -18.48 6.23
N GLY A 369 -6.57 -17.66 7.20
CA GLY A 369 -5.32 -17.82 7.94
C GLY A 369 -5.17 -16.89 9.14
N PRO A 370 -4.14 -17.09 9.97
CA PRO A 370 -3.84 -16.23 11.12
C PRO A 370 -3.61 -14.80 10.68
N SER A 371 -4.22 -13.84 11.39
CA SER A 371 -4.06 -12.40 11.13
C SER A 371 -2.59 -11.99 11.11
N ALA A 372 -2.22 -11.18 10.12
CA ALA A 372 -0.89 -10.61 9.99
C ALA A 372 -1.00 -9.20 9.44
N ALA A 373 -0.13 -8.31 9.91
CA ALA A 373 -0.17 -6.89 9.55
C ALA A 373 -0.02 -6.71 8.02
N PRO A 374 -0.75 -5.75 7.42
CA PRO A 374 -0.48 -5.30 6.05
C PRO A 374 1.00 -4.96 5.83
N GLY A 375 1.52 -5.25 4.64
CA GLY A 375 2.94 -5.10 4.32
C GLY A 375 3.82 -6.31 4.70
N THR A 376 3.32 -7.24 5.51
CA THR A 376 4.07 -8.47 5.85
C THR A 376 4.32 -9.30 4.60
N LYS A 377 5.57 -9.74 4.39
CA LYS A 377 5.96 -10.56 3.24
C LYS A 377 5.43 -11.99 3.40
N VAL A 378 5.00 -12.57 2.28
CA VAL A 378 4.42 -13.91 2.18
C VAL A 378 5.29 -14.77 1.26
N MET A 379 5.64 -15.97 1.73
CA MET A 379 6.25 -17.00 0.90
C MET A 379 5.30 -18.21 0.81
N MET A 380 5.17 -18.78 -0.39
CA MET A 380 4.28 -19.90 -0.66
C MET A 380 5.06 -21.10 -1.19
N CYS A 381 4.86 -22.27 -0.61
CA CYS A 381 5.48 -23.53 -0.99
C CYS A 381 4.43 -24.63 -1.17
N GLN A 382 4.52 -25.41 -2.24
CA GLN A 382 3.57 -26.49 -2.51
C GLN A 382 3.90 -27.78 -1.76
N ALA A 383 5.20 -28.09 -1.61
CA ALA A 383 5.68 -29.26 -0.88
C ALA A 383 6.99 -28.90 -0.14
N LEU A 384 7.15 -29.44 1.07
CA LEU A 384 8.39 -29.34 1.86
C LEU A 384 9.34 -30.53 1.62
N ASP A 385 8.85 -31.56 0.92
CA ASP A 385 9.58 -32.79 0.66
C ASP A 385 10.85 -32.55 -0.18
N ARG A 386 11.89 -33.34 0.11
CA ARG A 386 13.18 -33.37 -0.60
C ARG A 386 13.19 -34.34 -1.78
N SER A 387 12.19 -35.21 -1.90
CA SER A 387 12.13 -36.25 -2.96
C SER A 387 12.16 -35.70 -4.39
N ARG A 388 11.62 -34.51 -4.62
CA ARG A 388 11.51 -33.92 -5.96
C ARG A 388 12.64 -32.92 -6.22
N ALA A 389 13.42 -33.16 -7.28
CA ALA A 389 14.47 -32.26 -7.80
C ALA A 389 13.89 -31.04 -8.54
N SER A 390 13.01 -30.27 -7.90
CA SER A 390 12.36 -29.08 -8.48
C SER A 390 12.40 -27.89 -7.54
N PHE A 391 12.38 -26.68 -8.11
CA PHE A 391 12.32 -25.45 -7.33
C PHE A 391 11.04 -25.40 -6.47
N ARG A 392 11.21 -25.34 -5.14
CA ARG A 392 10.13 -25.55 -4.16
C ARG A 392 9.29 -24.31 -3.91
N VAL A 393 9.94 -23.15 -3.80
CA VAL A 393 9.25 -21.87 -3.60
C VAL A 393 8.38 -21.60 -4.83
N SER A 394 7.08 -21.49 -4.59
CA SER A 394 6.08 -21.48 -5.65
C SER A 394 5.62 -20.06 -5.97
N ALA A 395 5.45 -19.23 -4.95
CA ALA A 395 5.11 -17.82 -5.10
C ALA A 395 5.65 -17.00 -3.93
N THR A 396 5.81 -15.71 -4.19
CA THR A 396 6.23 -14.69 -3.22
C THR A 396 5.27 -13.52 -3.30
N GLY A 397 5.05 -12.82 -2.20
CA GLY A 397 4.11 -11.71 -2.17
C GLY A 397 4.15 -10.91 -0.88
N LEU A 398 3.13 -10.09 -0.69
CA LEU A 398 2.91 -9.27 0.49
C LEU A 398 1.44 -9.28 0.87
N ILE A 399 1.15 -9.17 2.16
CA ILE A 399 -0.22 -8.99 2.65
C ILE A 399 -0.64 -7.56 2.36
N THR A 400 -1.81 -7.41 1.77
CA THR A 400 -2.37 -6.10 1.43
C THR A 400 -3.42 -5.70 2.45
N GLU A 401 -4.40 -6.56 2.70
CA GLU A 401 -5.55 -6.23 3.55
C GLU A 401 -6.01 -7.44 4.37
N ILE A 402 -6.58 -7.16 5.54
CA ILE A 402 -7.28 -8.14 6.39
C ILE A 402 -8.78 -7.93 6.17
N LEU A 403 -9.48 -8.96 5.71
CA LEU A 403 -10.89 -8.90 5.36
C LEU A 403 -11.73 -9.84 6.22
N PRO A 404 -12.84 -9.39 6.82
CA PRO A 404 -13.79 -10.31 7.47
C PRO A 404 -14.63 -11.08 6.45
N SER A 405 -14.96 -10.47 5.30
CA SER A 405 -15.76 -11.09 4.24
C SER A 405 -15.20 -10.75 2.84
N PRO A 406 -14.71 -11.74 2.08
CA PRO A 406 -14.08 -11.49 0.78
C PRO A 406 -15.12 -11.36 -0.35
N ARG A 407 -15.01 -10.30 -1.14
CA ARG A 407 -15.92 -10.01 -2.28
C ARG A 407 -15.34 -10.50 -3.60
N ILE A 408 -15.15 -11.80 -3.76
CA ILE A 408 -14.65 -12.40 -5.00
C ILE A 408 -15.83 -12.82 -5.86
N GLN A 409 -15.75 -12.55 -7.17
CA GLN A 409 -16.84 -12.86 -8.06
C GLN A 409 -16.32 -13.49 -9.37
N LYS A 410 -16.90 -14.61 -9.77
CA LYS A 410 -16.57 -15.34 -11.00
C LYS A 410 -17.50 -14.94 -12.15
N LYS A 411 -16.95 -14.91 -13.36
CA LYS A 411 -17.72 -14.66 -14.58
C LYS A 411 -18.47 -15.90 -14.99
N LEU A 412 -19.78 -15.76 -15.15
CA LEU A 412 -20.65 -16.79 -15.71
C LEU A 412 -21.21 -16.24 -17.03
N LYS A 413 -21.11 -17.02 -18.10
CA LYS A 413 -21.80 -16.70 -19.36
C LYS A 413 -22.99 -17.62 -19.47
N LEU A 414 -24.20 -17.06 -19.51
CA LEU A 414 -25.38 -17.82 -19.93
C LEU A 414 -25.41 -17.78 -21.45
N VAL A 415 -25.47 -18.94 -22.09
CA VAL A 415 -25.36 -19.09 -23.54
C VAL A 415 -26.72 -19.49 -24.11
N GLY A 416 -27.11 -18.91 -25.23
CA GLY A 416 -28.33 -19.26 -25.95
C GLY A 416 -28.16 -19.13 -27.45
N GLU A 417 -29.08 -19.75 -28.17
CA GLU A 417 -29.05 -19.85 -29.63
C GLU A 417 -30.29 -19.19 -30.24
N PRO A 418 -30.15 -18.44 -31.33
CA PRO A 418 -31.29 -17.91 -32.06
C PRO A 418 -32.01 -19.04 -32.80
N PHE A 419 -33.34 -19.09 -32.70
CA PHE A 419 -34.15 -20.02 -33.50
C PHE A 419 -35.02 -19.32 -34.55
N LYS A 420 -35.37 -18.04 -34.34
CA LYS A 420 -36.11 -17.23 -35.32
C LYS A 420 -35.61 -15.79 -35.32
N ILE A 421 -35.18 -15.31 -36.48
CA ILE A 421 -34.54 -14.01 -36.64
C ILE A 421 -35.38 -13.12 -37.56
N HIS A 422 -35.65 -11.90 -37.13
CA HIS A 422 -36.23 -10.82 -37.93
C HIS A 422 -35.13 -9.79 -38.24
N ARG A 423 -35.48 -8.53 -38.50
CA ARG A 423 -34.48 -7.50 -38.82
C ARG A 423 -33.61 -7.19 -37.59
N ASN A 424 -34.20 -6.59 -36.56
CA ASN A 424 -33.47 -6.22 -35.33
C ASN A 424 -33.97 -7.02 -34.12
N THR A 425 -34.92 -7.93 -34.32
CA THR A 425 -35.45 -8.77 -33.23
C THR A 425 -35.15 -10.22 -33.52
N ALA A 426 -34.82 -10.97 -32.48
CA ALA A 426 -34.62 -12.40 -32.58
C ALA A 426 -35.22 -13.11 -31.38
N PHE A 427 -35.62 -14.35 -31.60
CA PHE A 427 -36.09 -15.23 -30.56
C PHE A 427 -35.00 -16.25 -30.25
N ILE A 428 -34.66 -16.35 -28.97
CA ILE A 428 -33.51 -17.10 -28.46
C ILE A 428 -34.03 -18.24 -27.59
N LYS A 429 -33.44 -19.43 -27.75
CA LYS A 429 -33.71 -20.64 -26.96
C LYS A 429 -32.46 -21.08 -26.20
N GLY A 430 -32.64 -21.91 -25.19
CA GLY A 430 -31.54 -22.62 -24.50
C GLY A 430 -30.72 -21.78 -23.52
N MET A 431 -31.04 -20.50 -23.31
CA MET A 431 -30.35 -19.64 -22.32
C MET A 431 -30.95 -19.74 -20.92
N PHE A 432 -32.27 -19.90 -20.85
CA PHE A 432 -33.06 -20.00 -19.63
C PHE A 432 -33.95 -21.24 -19.71
N THR A 433 -34.35 -21.75 -18.56
CA THR A 433 -35.21 -22.93 -18.44
C THR A 433 -36.69 -22.55 -18.34
N SER A 434 -36.99 -21.42 -17.70
CA SER A 434 -38.37 -21.00 -17.38
C SER A 434 -38.67 -19.55 -17.77
N GLU A 435 -39.95 -19.22 -17.95
CA GLU A 435 -40.38 -17.83 -18.20
C GLU A 435 -40.10 -16.92 -16.99
N LEU A 436 -40.14 -17.47 -15.77
CA LEU A 436 -39.81 -16.75 -14.54
C LEU A 436 -38.35 -16.29 -14.51
N GLU A 437 -37.42 -17.12 -14.98
CA GLU A 437 -36.02 -16.71 -15.15
C GLU A 437 -35.91 -15.58 -16.18
N VAL A 438 -36.60 -15.70 -17.32
CA VAL A 438 -36.60 -14.64 -18.34
C VAL A 438 -37.15 -13.33 -17.76
N ALA A 439 -38.21 -13.37 -16.95
CA ALA A 439 -38.78 -12.20 -16.31
C ALA A 439 -37.76 -11.54 -15.35
N LYS A 440 -37.00 -12.34 -14.59
CA LYS A 440 -35.91 -11.86 -13.72
C LYS A 440 -34.79 -11.17 -14.51
N PHE A 441 -34.50 -11.66 -15.71
CA PHE A 441 -33.46 -11.10 -16.60
C PHE A 441 -34.04 -10.18 -17.69
N ALA A 442 -35.28 -9.71 -17.55
CA ALA A 442 -35.86 -8.75 -18.48
C ALA A 442 -35.07 -7.44 -18.48
N GLY A 443 -34.76 -6.90 -19.66
CA GLY A 443 -33.91 -5.72 -19.81
C GLY A 443 -32.41 -5.99 -19.71
N ALA A 444 -31.98 -7.22 -19.42
CA ALA A 444 -30.55 -7.53 -19.31
C ALA A 444 -29.82 -7.34 -20.65
N ALA A 445 -28.59 -6.84 -20.56
CA ALA A 445 -27.72 -6.65 -21.73
C ALA A 445 -27.10 -7.99 -22.18
N ILE A 446 -27.34 -8.32 -23.44
CA ILE A 446 -26.80 -9.51 -24.11
C ILE A 446 -25.88 -9.09 -25.26
N ARG A 447 -24.96 -9.98 -25.64
CA ARG A 447 -24.09 -9.78 -26.80
C ARG A 447 -23.95 -11.07 -27.60
N THR A 448 -23.78 -10.95 -28.91
CA THR A 448 -23.37 -12.10 -29.75
C THR A 448 -21.86 -12.25 -29.77
N VAL A 449 -21.37 -13.42 -30.17
CA VAL A 449 -19.94 -13.64 -30.47
C VAL A 449 -19.43 -12.71 -31.57
N SER A 450 -20.31 -12.34 -32.51
CA SER A 450 -20.05 -11.34 -33.56
C SER A 450 -19.96 -9.89 -33.04
N GLY A 451 -20.23 -9.65 -31.75
CA GLY A 451 -20.07 -8.33 -31.11
C GLY A 451 -21.32 -7.44 -31.11
N ILE A 452 -22.43 -7.89 -31.71
CA ILE A 452 -23.69 -7.15 -31.78
C ILE A 452 -24.32 -7.09 -30.38
N ARG A 453 -24.64 -5.88 -29.91
CA ARG A 453 -25.27 -5.69 -28.60
C ARG A 453 -26.79 -5.87 -28.71
N GLY A 454 -27.40 -6.33 -27.64
CA GLY A 454 -28.85 -6.48 -27.55
C GLY A 454 -29.38 -6.45 -26.12
N SER A 455 -30.69 -6.54 -26.00
CA SER A 455 -31.42 -6.59 -24.73
C SER A 455 -32.50 -7.67 -24.74
N VAL A 456 -32.67 -8.33 -23.60
CA VAL A 456 -33.80 -9.24 -23.33
C VAL A 456 -35.07 -8.40 -23.19
N LYS A 457 -36.15 -8.74 -23.92
CA LYS A 457 -37.43 -8.02 -23.81
C LYS A 457 -38.50 -8.78 -23.05
N LYS A 458 -38.98 -9.89 -23.58
CA LYS A 458 -40.12 -10.63 -23.00
C LYS A 458 -39.96 -12.12 -23.21
N GLY A 459 -40.31 -12.92 -22.20
CA GLY A 459 -40.45 -14.36 -22.32
C GLY A 459 -41.54 -14.74 -23.32
N LEU A 460 -41.32 -15.83 -24.02
CA LEU A 460 -42.35 -16.50 -24.82
C LEU A 460 -43.12 -17.43 -23.89
N ARG A 461 -44.45 -17.39 -23.98
CA ARG A 461 -45.31 -18.32 -23.26
C ARG A 461 -45.22 -19.68 -23.93
N SER A 462 -45.06 -20.73 -23.13
CA SER A 462 -44.99 -22.12 -23.60
C SER A 462 -46.36 -22.71 -23.97
N ASN A 463 -47.46 -22.01 -23.65
CA ASN A 463 -48.81 -22.53 -23.86
C ASN A 463 -49.16 -22.54 -25.36
N ALA A 464 -49.68 -23.69 -25.82
CA ALA A 464 -49.88 -24.09 -27.21
C ALA A 464 -50.81 -23.21 -28.09
N GLY A 465 -51.31 -22.07 -27.57
CA GLY A 465 -52.26 -21.20 -28.27
C GLY A 465 -51.67 -19.93 -28.92
N GLU A 466 -50.55 -19.39 -28.41
CA GLU A 466 -50.00 -18.11 -28.91
C GLU A 466 -48.74 -18.33 -29.76
N LYS A 467 -48.84 -18.06 -31.08
CA LYS A 467 -47.66 -18.02 -31.96
C LYS A 467 -46.88 -16.73 -31.67
N PRO A 468 -45.56 -16.80 -31.41
CA PRO A 468 -44.66 -17.94 -31.65
C PRO A 468 -44.58 -18.89 -30.45
N ALA A 469 -44.90 -20.17 -30.67
CA ALA A 469 -44.59 -21.22 -29.70
C ALA A 469 -43.08 -21.49 -29.75
N GLY A 470 -42.39 -21.28 -28.63
CA GLY A 470 -40.99 -21.62 -28.45
C GLY A 470 -40.82 -22.63 -27.32
N PRO A 471 -39.68 -23.34 -27.25
CA PRO A 471 -39.32 -24.13 -26.07
C PRO A 471 -39.44 -23.31 -24.77
N PRO A 472 -39.73 -23.94 -23.62
CA PRO A 472 -39.80 -23.22 -22.34
C PRO A 472 -38.49 -22.46 -22.07
N GLY A 473 -38.60 -21.26 -21.51
CA GLY A 473 -37.46 -20.36 -21.28
C GLY A 473 -36.97 -19.60 -22.52
N SER A 474 -37.65 -19.75 -23.67
CA SER A 474 -37.35 -18.91 -24.84
C SER A 474 -37.82 -17.48 -24.63
N PHE A 475 -37.14 -16.53 -25.27
CA PHE A 475 -37.46 -15.12 -25.13
C PHE A 475 -37.24 -14.32 -26.41
N ARG A 476 -37.91 -13.17 -26.50
CA ARG A 476 -37.69 -12.16 -27.52
C ARG A 476 -36.57 -11.22 -27.08
N ALA A 477 -35.58 -11.05 -27.94
CA ALA A 477 -34.50 -10.11 -27.82
C ALA A 477 -34.51 -9.07 -28.94
N VAL A 478 -33.98 -7.88 -28.64
CA VAL A 478 -33.73 -6.82 -29.62
C VAL A 478 -32.23 -6.58 -29.71
N PHE A 479 -31.71 -6.51 -30.93
CA PHE A 479 -30.30 -6.30 -31.25
C PHE A 479 -30.11 -5.03 -32.09
N GLU A 480 -28.88 -4.52 -32.11
CA GLU A 480 -28.50 -3.36 -32.94
C GLU A 480 -28.61 -3.65 -34.44
N ASP A 481 -28.19 -4.84 -34.86
CA ASP A 481 -28.23 -5.31 -36.24
C ASP A 481 -28.71 -6.76 -36.31
N LYS A 482 -29.01 -7.22 -37.53
CA LYS A 482 -29.47 -8.57 -37.82
C LYS A 482 -28.39 -9.61 -37.52
N ILE A 483 -28.65 -10.42 -36.51
CA ILE A 483 -27.81 -11.57 -36.16
C ILE A 483 -27.97 -12.71 -37.18
N LEU A 484 -27.03 -13.67 -37.17
CA LEU A 484 -27.10 -14.89 -38.00
C LEU A 484 -27.62 -16.09 -37.19
N MET A 485 -28.14 -17.11 -37.87
CA MET A 485 -28.57 -18.36 -37.20
C MET A 485 -27.39 -19.12 -36.58
N SER A 486 -26.17 -18.92 -37.09
CA SER A 486 -24.95 -19.50 -36.56
C SER A 486 -24.36 -18.71 -35.38
N ASP A 487 -24.95 -17.57 -35.01
CA ASP A 487 -24.44 -16.78 -33.90
C ASP A 487 -24.82 -17.40 -32.56
N ILE A 488 -23.88 -17.35 -31.63
CA ILE A 488 -24.12 -17.69 -30.22
C ILE A 488 -24.37 -16.39 -29.46
N VAL A 489 -25.50 -16.31 -28.75
CA VAL A 489 -25.84 -15.18 -27.89
C VAL A 489 -25.43 -15.51 -26.47
N PHE A 490 -24.80 -14.58 -25.77
CA PHE A 490 -24.48 -14.77 -24.36
C PHE A 490 -24.81 -13.56 -23.50
N LEU A 491 -25.22 -13.85 -22.26
CA LEU A 491 -25.39 -12.88 -21.19
C LEU A 491 -24.18 -12.99 -20.25
N ARG A 492 -23.54 -11.85 -19.93
CA ARG A 492 -22.41 -11.80 -18.98
C ARG A 492 -22.95 -11.58 -17.57
N ALA A 493 -23.07 -12.68 -16.82
CA ALA A 493 -23.42 -12.66 -15.42
C ALA A 493 -22.16 -12.82 -14.55
N TRP A 494 -22.35 -12.58 -13.27
CA TRP A 494 -21.27 -12.59 -12.30
C TRP A 494 -21.78 -13.15 -10.98
N VAL A 495 -21.14 -14.21 -10.50
CA VAL A 495 -21.58 -14.98 -9.34
C VAL A 495 -20.53 -14.83 -8.23
N PRO A 496 -20.94 -14.51 -6.98
CA PRO A 496 -20.01 -14.49 -5.85
C PRO A 496 -19.40 -15.88 -5.63
N VAL A 497 -18.11 -15.93 -5.29
CA VAL A 497 -17.41 -17.16 -4.94
C VAL A 497 -16.86 -16.99 -3.53
N GLU A 498 -17.30 -17.85 -2.63
CA GLU A 498 -16.84 -17.86 -1.25
C GLU A 498 -15.55 -18.71 -1.14
N PRO A 499 -14.46 -18.16 -0.59
CA PRO A 499 -13.25 -18.94 -0.31
C PRO A 499 -13.48 -19.94 0.82
N ILE A 500 -12.77 -21.06 0.75
CA ILE A 500 -12.87 -22.15 1.72
C ILE A 500 -12.14 -21.74 3.01
N LYS A 501 -12.81 -21.91 4.16
CA LYS A 501 -12.23 -21.69 5.49
C LYS A 501 -11.40 -22.90 5.92
N TYR A 502 -10.15 -22.97 5.48
CA TYR A 502 -9.21 -24.03 5.84
C TYR A 502 -7.86 -23.42 6.23
N CYS A 503 -7.36 -23.78 7.41
CA CYS A 503 -6.04 -23.39 7.91
C CYS A 503 -5.54 -24.48 8.86
N GLU A 504 -4.45 -25.14 8.48
CA GLU A 504 -3.80 -26.18 9.29
C GLU A 504 -2.34 -25.78 9.55
N THR A 505 -1.88 -25.78 10.79
CA THR A 505 -0.52 -25.34 11.12
C THR A 505 0.51 -26.44 10.83
N ALA A 506 1.72 -26.04 10.44
CA ALA A 506 2.77 -26.98 10.07
C ALA A 506 3.44 -27.59 11.31
N ALA A 507 2.93 -28.73 11.76
CA ALA A 507 3.44 -29.51 12.90
C ALA A 507 4.75 -30.28 12.61
N THR A 508 5.70 -29.69 11.88
CA THR A 508 6.92 -30.37 11.40
C THR A 508 7.88 -30.84 12.50
N LEU A 509 7.82 -30.26 13.70
CA LEU A 509 8.65 -30.65 14.86
C LEU A 509 7.99 -31.74 15.71
N LEU A 510 6.68 -31.99 15.54
CA LEU A 510 5.96 -33.02 16.27
C LEU A 510 6.01 -34.39 15.58
N GLN A 511 6.64 -34.47 14.40
CA GLN A 511 6.61 -35.66 13.55
C GLN A 511 7.88 -36.50 13.62
N ARG A 512 7.71 -37.83 13.54
CA ARG A 512 8.81 -38.77 13.33
C ARG A 512 9.37 -38.64 11.90
N ARG A 513 10.55 -38.04 11.76
CA ARG A 513 11.23 -37.86 10.46
C ARG A 513 11.87 -39.12 9.87
N ASN A 514 11.99 -40.21 10.63
CA ASN A 514 12.69 -41.43 10.18
C ASN A 514 11.85 -42.33 9.27
N ILE A 515 10.65 -41.90 8.84
CA ILE A 515 9.78 -42.66 7.93
C ILE A 515 9.41 -41.74 6.74
N PRO A 516 9.96 -41.97 5.52
CA PRO A 516 9.71 -41.15 4.33
C PRO A 516 8.23 -40.99 3.97
N GLU A 517 7.40 -41.95 4.37
CA GLU A 517 5.94 -41.96 4.14
C GLU A 517 5.19 -40.97 5.06
N VAL A 518 5.77 -40.61 6.21
CA VAL A 518 5.13 -39.79 7.27
C VAL A 518 5.44 -38.29 7.15
N ASP A 519 6.54 -37.91 6.49
CA ASP A 519 6.90 -36.50 6.24
C ASP A 519 5.82 -35.72 5.44
N ALA A 520 4.87 -36.43 4.82
CA ALA A 520 3.74 -35.89 4.08
C ALA A 520 2.36 -36.13 4.74
N ALA A 521 2.29 -36.70 5.95
CA ALA A 521 1.02 -37.13 6.54
C ALA A 521 0.09 -35.97 6.95
N TRP A 522 0.65 -34.86 7.45
CA TRP A 522 -0.16 -33.72 7.92
C TRP A 522 -0.67 -32.81 6.80
N ARG A 523 -0.07 -32.87 5.60
CA ARG A 523 -0.42 -31.96 4.52
C ARG A 523 -1.59 -32.51 3.71
N MET A 524 -2.56 -31.66 3.39
CA MET A 524 -3.53 -31.92 2.34
C MET A 524 -2.79 -32.06 0.99
N ARG A 525 -3.08 -33.15 0.27
CA ARG A 525 -2.52 -33.39 -1.06
C ARG A 525 -3.14 -32.45 -2.10
N THR A 526 -2.36 -32.09 -3.11
CA THR A 526 -2.87 -31.27 -4.22
C THR A 526 -3.85 -32.06 -5.09
N LEU A 527 -4.70 -31.36 -5.85
CA LEU A 527 -5.66 -31.99 -6.75
C LEU A 527 -4.98 -32.88 -7.81
N ARG A 528 -3.77 -32.54 -8.23
CA ARG A 528 -2.96 -33.36 -9.15
C ARG A 528 -2.54 -34.66 -8.48
N GLU A 529 -1.95 -34.58 -7.29
CA GLU A 529 -1.52 -35.75 -6.52
C GLU A 529 -2.70 -36.69 -6.19
N LEU A 530 -3.88 -36.12 -5.89
CA LEU A 530 -5.10 -36.90 -5.65
C LEU A 530 -5.58 -37.64 -6.91
N ARG A 531 -5.48 -37.02 -8.09
CA ARG A 531 -5.86 -37.68 -9.34
C ARG A 531 -4.89 -38.78 -9.74
N GLU A 532 -3.60 -38.52 -9.59
CA GLU A 532 -2.54 -39.49 -9.85
C GLU A 532 -2.69 -40.71 -8.94
N ALA A 533 -2.90 -40.50 -7.63
CA ALA A 533 -3.14 -41.59 -6.68
C ALA A 533 -4.42 -42.39 -6.96
N LYS A 534 -5.46 -41.76 -7.53
CA LYS A 534 -6.72 -42.42 -7.89
C LYS A 534 -6.78 -42.92 -9.34
N GLY A 535 -5.75 -42.66 -10.15
CA GLY A 535 -5.76 -42.98 -11.59
C GLY A 535 -6.84 -42.24 -12.41
N VAL A 536 -7.34 -41.09 -11.94
CA VAL A 536 -8.43 -40.36 -12.63
C VAL A 536 -7.84 -39.35 -13.61
N PRO A 537 -8.17 -39.42 -14.92
CA PRO A 537 -7.66 -38.47 -15.90
C PRO A 537 -8.21 -37.05 -15.69
N ILE A 538 -7.54 -36.06 -16.28
CA ILE A 538 -7.99 -34.66 -16.22
C ILE A 538 -9.22 -34.52 -17.12
N PRO A 539 -10.35 -33.97 -16.65
CA PRO A 539 -11.52 -33.74 -17.49
C PRO A 539 -11.21 -32.63 -18.52
N VAL A 540 -11.29 -32.98 -19.80
CA VAL A 540 -11.11 -32.06 -20.92
C VAL A 540 -12.39 -32.08 -21.74
N ASP A 541 -12.99 -30.91 -21.90
CA ASP A 541 -14.13 -30.70 -22.78
C ASP A 541 -13.63 -30.45 -24.21
N GLN A 542 -14.12 -31.24 -25.17
CA GLN A 542 -13.66 -31.19 -26.55
C GLN A 542 -14.03 -29.85 -27.22
N ASP A 543 -15.21 -29.31 -26.93
CA ASP A 543 -15.68 -28.03 -27.50
C ASP A 543 -14.90 -26.82 -26.98
N SER A 544 -14.18 -26.99 -25.86
CA SER A 544 -13.35 -25.96 -25.26
C SER A 544 -11.92 -25.91 -25.83
N LEU A 545 -11.51 -26.90 -26.64
CA LEU A 545 -10.18 -26.94 -27.25
C LEU A 545 -10.10 -25.98 -28.44
N TYR A 546 -8.99 -25.25 -28.53
CA TYR A 546 -8.75 -24.34 -29.65
C TYR A 546 -8.30 -25.13 -30.88
N HIS A 547 -8.92 -24.84 -32.01
CA HIS A 547 -8.56 -25.39 -33.32
C HIS A 547 -8.25 -24.26 -34.32
N PRO A 548 -7.33 -24.46 -35.28
CA PRO A 548 -7.10 -23.51 -36.36
C PRO A 548 -8.36 -23.39 -37.24
N ILE A 549 -8.85 -22.16 -37.46
CA ILE A 549 -10.08 -21.90 -38.21
C ILE A 549 -9.74 -21.32 -39.59
N GLU A 550 -10.00 -22.08 -40.65
CA GLU A 550 -9.88 -21.61 -42.04
C GLU A 550 -11.14 -20.87 -42.49
N ARG A 551 -11.03 -19.56 -42.74
CA ARG A 551 -12.18 -18.72 -43.14
C ARG A 551 -12.27 -18.60 -44.66
N LYS A 552 -13.35 -19.13 -45.26
CA LYS A 552 -13.65 -18.95 -46.69
C LYS A 552 -13.99 -17.47 -46.98
N PRO A 553 -13.55 -16.90 -48.12
CA PRO A 553 -13.86 -15.52 -48.48
C PRO A 553 -15.37 -15.34 -48.67
N ARG A 554 -15.97 -14.43 -47.90
CA ARG A 554 -17.42 -14.16 -47.97
C ARG A 554 -17.75 -13.34 -49.21
N ARG A 555 -18.53 -13.92 -50.13
CA ARG A 555 -19.12 -13.22 -51.28
C ARG A 555 -20.55 -12.82 -50.94
N PHE A 556 -20.86 -11.52 -50.99
CA PHE A 556 -22.21 -11.02 -50.74
C PHE A 556 -23.08 -11.13 -52.00
N ALA A 557 -24.38 -11.29 -51.81
CA ALA A 557 -25.33 -11.25 -52.91
C ALA A 557 -25.37 -9.85 -53.54
N PRO A 558 -25.59 -9.74 -54.86
CA PRO A 558 -25.74 -8.45 -55.51
C PRO A 558 -27.00 -7.70 -55.00
N LEU A 559 -26.96 -6.37 -55.07
CA LEU A 559 -28.08 -5.51 -54.67
C LEU A 559 -29.30 -5.79 -55.55
N LYS A 560 -30.44 -6.12 -54.92
CA LYS A 560 -31.73 -6.30 -55.60
C LYS A 560 -32.62 -5.10 -55.30
N ILE A 561 -32.90 -4.29 -56.31
CA ILE A 561 -33.76 -3.12 -56.17
C ILE A 561 -35.23 -3.56 -56.32
N PRO A 562 -36.15 -3.16 -55.43
CA PRO A 562 -37.57 -3.46 -55.58
C PRO A 562 -38.13 -2.94 -56.92
N LYS A 563 -38.96 -3.75 -57.60
CA LYS A 563 -39.51 -3.39 -58.92
C LYS A 563 -40.36 -2.11 -58.89
N ALA A 564 -41.09 -1.88 -57.79
CA ALA A 564 -41.87 -0.66 -57.58
C ALA A 564 -40.96 0.57 -57.60
N LEU A 565 -39.83 0.53 -56.87
CA LEU A 565 -38.87 1.62 -56.86
C LEU A 565 -38.24 1.83 -58.24
N VAL A 566 -37.91 0.75 -58.97
CA VAL A 566 -37.37 0.86 -60.33
C VAL A 566 -38.34 1.60 -61.27
N ALA A 567 -39.64 1.39 -61.14
CA ALA A 567 -40.64 2.10 -61.96
C ALA A 567 -40.74 3.59 -61.63
N GLU A 568 -40.48 3.98 -60.38
CA GLU A 568 -40.52 5.38 -59.92
C GLU A 568 -39.20 6.14 -60.17
N LEU A 569 -38.10 5.43 -60.45
CA LEU A 569 -36.80 6.06 -60.66
C LEU A 569 -36.79 6.95 -61.91
N PRO A 570 -36.17 8.15 -61.83
CA PRO A 570 -35.91 8.97 -63.00
C PRO A 570 -35.13 8.20 -64.09
N TYR A 571 -35.41 8.52 -65.36
CA TYR A 571 -34.81 7.82 -66.51
C TYR A 571 -33.27 7.71 -66.45
N ARG A 572 -32.59 8.73 -65.93
CA ARG A 572 -31.12 8.76 -65.80
C ARG A 572 -30.58 7.74 -64.78
N SER A 573 -31.32 7.46 -63.71
CA SER A 573 -30.91 6.53 -62.63
C SER A 573 -31.49 5.13 -62.80
N LEU A 574 -32.28 4.90 -63.85
CA LEU A 574 -32.86 3.58 -64.13
C LEU A 574 -31.77 2.54 -64.41
N PRO A 575 -31.76 1.40 -63.69
CA PRO A 575 -30.80 0.34 -63.94
C PRO A 575 -31.02 -0.26 -65.34
N LYS A 576 -29.96 -0.32 -66.14
CA LYS A 576 -29.97 -0.88 -67.49
C LYS A 576 -29.76 -2.40 -67.46
N GLU A 577 -30.59 -3.11 -66.71
CA GLU A 577 -30.56 -4.58 -66.70
C GLU A 577 -31.28 -5.11 -67.94
N LEU A 578 -30.51 -5.56 -68.92
CA LEU A 578 -31.06 -6.27 -70.08
C LEU A 578 -31.50 -7.66 -69.62
N PRO A 579 -32.79 -8.05 -69.76
CA PRO A 579 -33.20 -9.41 -69.47
C PRO A 579 -32.43 -10.36 -70.39
N PRO A 580 -31.94 -11.51 -69.89
CA PRO A 580 -31.26 -12.48 -70.74
C PRO A 580 -32.21 -12.91 -71.87
N SER A 581 -31.81 -12.66 -73.12
CA SER A 581 -32.63 -12.95 -74.29
C SER A 581 -32.89 -14.45 -74.37
N ARG A 582 -34.16 -14.87 -74.24
CA ARG A 582 -34.57 -16.29 -74.40
C ARG A 582 -34.77 -16.70 -75.85
N ARG A 583 -34.89 -15.74 -76.77
CA ARG A 583 -35.07 -15.98 -78.21
C ARG A 583 -33.82 -15.52 -78.93
N THR A 584 -33.22 -16.41 -79.72
CA THR A 584 -32.24 -16.04 -80.73
C THR A 584 -32.93 -15.18 -81.78
N THR A 585 -32.74 -13.87 -81.73
CA THR A 585 -33.22 -12.97 -82.80
C THR A 585 -32.50 -13.31 -84.11
N PRO A 586 -33.07 -13.01 -85.29
CA PRO A 586 -32.40 -13.28 -86.59
C PRO A 586 -30.99 -12.67 -86.68
N THR A 587 -30.77 -11.53 -86.03
CA THR A 587 -29.48 -10.84 -85.92
C THR A 587 -28.51 -11.50 -84.93
N GLN A 588 -29.01 -12.14 -83.87
CA GLN A 588 -28.20 -13.05 -83.05
C GLN A 588 -27.92 -14.35 -83.82
N ARG A 589 -28.82 -14.77 -84.71
CA ARG A 589 -28.68 -15.95 -85.57
C ARG A 589 -27.60 -15.75 -86.66
N THR A 590 -27.43 -14.52 -87.17
CA THR A 590 -26.30 -14.13 -88.02
C THR A 590 -24.98 -14.02 -87.25
N GLN A 591 -25.01 -13.64 -85.96
CA GLN A 591 -23.85 -13.78 -85.06
C GLN A 591 -23.57 -15.24 -84.65
N LEU A 592 -24.59 -16.12 -84.71
CA LEU A 592 -24.51 -17.57 -84.49
C LEU A 592 -24.12 -18.35 -85.77
N LEU A 593 -23.84 -17.68 -86.90
CA LEU A 593 -22.81 -18.18 -87.83
C LEU A 593 -21.40 -17.98 -87.21
N ALA A 594 -21.28 -18.22 -85.91
CA ALA A 594 -20.00 -18.38 -85.26
C ALA A 594 -19.43 -19.67 -85.81
N THR A 595 -18.49 -19.54 -86.75
CA THR A 595 -17.67 -20.64 -87.26
C THR A 595 -17.23 -21.47 -86.06
N VAL A 596 -17.61 -22.74 -86.02
CA VAL A 596 -17.26 -23.63 -84.92
C VAL A 596 -15.73 -23.69 -84.88
N MET A 597 -15.13 -23.07 -83.87
CA MET A 597 -13.66 -23.04 -83.73
C MET A 597 -13.09 -24.44 -83.86
N GLU A 598 -12.02 -24.56 -84.63
CA GLU A 598 -11.33 -25.83 -84.79
C GLU A 598 -10.75 -26.32 -83.46
N PRO A 599 -10.51 -27.63 -83.28
CA PRO A 599 -9.96 -28.17 -82.04
C PRO A 599 -8.64 -27.52 -81.60
N ARG A 600 -7.80 -27.07 -82.55
CA ARG A 600 -6.55 -26.34 -82.25
C ARG A 600 -6.81 -24.91 -81.78
N GLU A 601 -7.73 -24.20 -82.44
CA GLU A 601 -8.12 -22.84 -82.08
C GLU A 601 -8.81 -22.79 -80.71
N LYS A 602 -9.66 -23.77 -80.40
CA LYS A 602 -10.27 -23.92 -79.07
C LYS A 602 -9.21 -24.09 -77.98
N LYS A 603 -8.18 -24.90 -78.23
CA LYS A 603 -7.05 -25.07 -77.29
C LYS A 603 -6.30 -23.75 -77.11
N ALA A 604 -5.97 -23.05 -78.20
CA ALA A 604 -5.30 -21.75 -78.14
C ALA A 604 -6.12 -20.70 -77.39
N PHE A 605 -7.43 -20.61 -77.66
CA PHE A 605 -8.36 -19.71 -76.95
C PHE A 605 -8.44 -20.04 -75.46
N THR A 606 -8.54 -21.33 -75.11
CA THR A 606 -8.57 -21.78 -73.72
C THR A 606 -7.28 -21.39 -72.99
N ILE A 607 -6.13 -21.57 -73.64
CA ILE A 607 -4.82 -21.16 -73.10
C ILE A 607 -4.76 -19.64 -72.91
N MET A 608 -5.23 -18.84 -73.88
CA MET A 608 -5.28 -17.39 -73.74
C MET A 608 -6.22 -16.96 -72.60
N GLN A 609 -7.37 -17.62 -72.42
CA GLN A 609 -8.28 -17.36 -71.31
C GLN A 609 -7.64 -17.70 -69.96
N MET A 610 -6.91 -18.81 -69.86
CA MET A 610 -6.13 -19.18 -68.67
C MET A 610 -5.04 -18.13 -68.40
N LEU A 611 -4.31 -17.68 -69.42
CA LEU A 611 -3.28 -16.66 -69.28
C LEU A 611 -3.86 -15.33 -68.75
N ASN A 612 -4.98 -14.89 -69.33
CA ASN A 612 -5.63 -13.64 -68.92
C ASN A 612 -6.19 -13.72 -67.50
N THR A 613 -6.80 -14.85 -67.11
CA THR A 613 -7.30 -15.04 -65.73
C THR A 613 -6.17 -15.06 -64.71
N VAL A 614 -5.06 -15.74 -65.01
CA VAL A 614 -3.84 -15.72 -64.17
C VAL A 614 -3.24 -14.31 -64.10
N GLY A 615 -3.19 -13.59 -65.23
CA GLY A 615 -2.73 -12.20 -65.28
C GLY A 615 -3.56 -11.27 -64.41
N HIS A 616 -4.89 -11.33 -64.53
CA HIS A 616 -5.81 -10.55 -63.70
C HIS A 616 -5.71 -10.87 -62.21
N GLU A 617 -5.55 -12.15 -61.85
CA GLU A 617 -5.36 -12.56 -60.46
C GLU A 617 -4.03 -12.04 -59.90
N ARG A 618 -2.93 -12.16 -60.66
CA ARG A 618 -1.62 -11.59 -60.30
C ARG A 618 -1.69 -10.08 -60.10
N ASP A 619 -2.37 -9.37 -60.99
CA ASP A 619 -2.58 -7.92 -60.86
C ASP A 619 -3.45 -7.58 -59.65
N ARG A 620 -4.48 -8.37 -59.35
CA ARG A 620 -5.32 -8.19 -58.16
C ARG A 620 -4.50 -8.37 -56.88
N ILE A 621 -3.69 -9.43 -56.80
CA ILE A 621 -2.78 -9.68 -55.68
C ILE A 621 -1.77 -8.53 -55.54
N ARG A 622 -1.18 -8.06 -56.66
CA ARG A 622 -0.25 -6.93 -56.65
C ARG A 622 -0.91 -5.64 -56.18
N LYS A 623 -2.12 -5.33 -56.67
CA LYS A 623 -2.87 -4.13 -56.29
C LYS A 623 -3.28 -4.16 -54.81
N THR A 624 -3.78 -5.30 -54.33
CA THR A 624 -4.15 -5.47 -52.91
C THR A 624 -2.92 -5.37 -51.99
N SER A 625 -1.80 -6.00 -52.33
CA SER A 625 -0.54 -5.87 -51.59
C SER A 625 -0.01 -4.42 -51.58
N LYS A 626 -0.02 -3.73 -52.73
CA LYS A 626 0.35 -2.30 -52.79
C LYS A 626 -0.59 -1.42 -51.98
N ALA A 627 -1.89 -1.69 -52.00
CA ALA A 627 -2.87 -0.96 -51.19
C ALA A 627 -2.62 -1.15 -49.70
N GLN A 628 -2.35 -2.38 -49.24
CA GLN A 628 -1.97 -2.66 -47.85
C GLN A 628 -0.70 -1.91 -47.44
N LYS A 629 0.36 -1.95 -48.27
CA LYS A 629 1.60 -1.21 -48.00
C LYS A 629 1.38 0.31 -47.97
N ARG A 630 0.52 0.83 -48.85
CA ARG A 630 0.17 2.26 -48.86
C ARG A 630 -0.59 2.66 -47.59
N GLU A 631 -1.53 1.83 -47.14
CA GLU A 631 -2.29 2.06 -45.91
C GLU A 631 -1.38 2.02 -44.66
N GLN A 632 -0.43 1.07 -44.60
CA GLN A 632 0.58 1.02 -43.53
C GLN A 632 1.43 2.29 -43.51
N ARG A 633 1.98 2.69 -44.67
CA ARG A 633 2.76 3.92 -44.81
C ARG A 633 1.95 5.16 -44.45
N GLN A 634 0.67 5.20 -44.81
CA GLN A 634 -0.21 6.30 -44.46
C GLN A 634 -0.41 6.38 -42.94
N ARG A 635 -0.63 5.25 -42.26
CA ARG A 635 -0.71 5.20 -40.79
C ARG A 635 0.60 5.61 -40.10
N GLU A 636 1.75 5.27 -40.69
CA GLU A 636 3.06 5.70 -40.17
C GLU A 636 3.23 7.22 -40.30
N ARG A 637 2.91 7.78 -41.47
CA ARG A 637 2.92 9.24 -41.68
C ARG A 637 1.95 9.96 -40.76
N GLU A 638 0.73 9.46 -40.58
CA GLU A 638 -0.24 10.04 -39.66
C GLU A 638 0.29 10.10 -38.22
N LYS A 639 1.02 9.06 -37.77
CA LYS A 639 1.69 9.06 -36.45
C LYS A 639 2.86 10.04 -36.38
N GLU A 640 3.64 10.17 -37.45
CA GLU A 640 4.72 11.15 -37.52
C GLU A 640 4.18 12.58 -37.52
N ASP A 641 3.13 12.85 -38.30
CA ASP A 641 2.44 14.13 -38.35
C ASP A 641 1.77 14.48 -37.01
N GLU A 642 1.25 13.49 -36.27
CA GLU A 642 0.78 13.68 -34.89
C GLU A 642 1.91 14.06 -33.92
N LYS A 643 3.06 13.39 -33.99
CA LYS A 643 4.26 13.76 -33.20
C LYS A 643 4.75 15.17 -33.55
N TYR A 644 4.78 15.49 -34.84
CA TYR A 644 5.19 16.81 -35.32
C TYR A 644 4.23 17.89 -34.84
N ARG A 645 2.92 17.70 -34.99
CA ARG A 645 1.89 18.63 -34.48
C ARG A 645 1.95 18.80 -32.96
N ALA A 646 2.21 17.72 -32.20
CA ALA A 646 2.40 17.80 -30.76
C ALA A 646 3.65 18.62 -30.39
N ALA A 647 4.77 18.39 -31.06
CA ALA A 647 6.01 19.14 -30.86
C ALA A 647 5.85 20.62 -31.23
N GLU A 648 5.16 20.91 -32.34
CA GLU A 648 4.87 22.28 -32.78
C GLU A 648 3.94 23.01 -31.79
N SER A 649 2.91 22.32 -31.27
CA SER A 649 2.05 22.87 -30.20
C SER A 649 2.86 23.21 -28.95
N GLN A 650 3.78 22.33 -28.52
CA GLN A 650 4.67 22.61 -27.39
C GLN A 650 5.63 23.78 -27.67
N ARG A 651 6.21 23.84 -28.87
CA ARG A 651 7.06 24.98 -29.30
C ARG A 651 6.28 26.29 -29.29
N ARG A 652 5.04 26.28 -29.79
CA ARG A 652 4.16 27.45 -29.80
C ARG A 652 3.79 27.89 -28.38
N LYS A 653 3.46 26.96 -27.48
CA LYS A 653 3.23 27.26 -26.04
C LYS A 653 4.46 27.87 -25.39
N ARG A 654 5.66 27.29 -25.60
CA ARG A 654 6.93 27.83 -25.08
C ARG A 654 7.18 29.25 -25.59
N ARG A 655 6.90 29.52 -26.87
CA ARG A 655 7.05 30.86 -27.46
C ARG A 655 6.14 31.87 -26.77
N TYR A 656 4.85 31.56 -26.60
CA TYR A 656 3.91 32.45 -25.91
C TYR A 656 4.28 32.67 -24.43
N VAL A 657 4.77 31.64 -23.72
CA VAL A 657 5.25 31.81 -22.33
C VAL A 657 6.46 32.75 -22.27
N LEU A 658 7.41 32.61 -23.20
CA LEU A 658 8.57 33.51 -23.27
C LEU A 658 8.17 34.95 -23.64
N GLU A 659 7.21 35.12 -24.56
CA GLU A 659 6.68 36.44 -24.91
C GLU A 659 5.94 37.08 -23.72
N ALA A 660 5.08 36.33 -23.03
CA ALA A 660 4.40 36.79 -21.82
C ALA A 660 5.39 37.14 -20.69
N ALA A 661 6.45 36.35 -20.49
CA ALA A 661 7.50 36.65 -19.51
C ALA A 661 8.28 37.93 -19.88
N LYS A 662 8.54 38.15 -21.18
CA LYS A 662 9.16 39.40 -21.66
C LYS A 662 8.23 40.60 -21.48
N GLU A 663 6.94 40.45 -21.75
CA GLU A 663 5.95 41.50 -21.52
C GLU A 663 5.75 41.80 -20.04
N ALA A 664 5.70 40.78 -19.18
CA ALA A 664 5.69 40.95 -17.73
C ALA A 664 6.94 41.68 -17.26
N LYS A 665 8.14 41.30 -17.73
CA LYS A 665 9.39 42.00 -17.40
C LYS A 665 9.38 43.47 -17.87
N LYS A 666 8.82 43.76 -19.05
CA LYS A 666 8.61 45.13 -19.53
C LYS A 666 7.60 45.90 -18.68
N TRP A 667 6.56 45.24 -18.18
CA TRP A 667 5.56 45.84 -17.29
C TRP A 667 6.16 46.15 -15.92
N PHE A 668 6.93 45.21 -15.33
CA PHE A 668 7.70 45.44 -14.11
C PHE A 668 8.71 46.60 -14.27
N GLN A 669 9.47 46.65 -15.37
CA GLN A 669 10.40 47.77 -15.64
C GLN A 669 9.70 49.12 -15.88
N LYS A 670 8.42 49.13 -16.27
CA LYS A 670 7.62 50.36 -16.38
C LYS A 670 7.03 50.79 -15.04
N GLY A 671 6.70 49.84 -14.15
CA GLY A 671 6.29 50.13 -12.78
C GLY A 671 7.41 50.74 -11.94
N ASP A 672 8.65 50.31 -12.16
CA ASP A 672 9.86 50.78 -11.46
C ASP A 672 10.34 52.18 -11.87
N ARG A 673 9.75 52.77 -12.92
CA ARG A 673 10.02 54.16 -13.35
C ARG A 673 8.92 55.14 -12.93
N GLY A 674 7.99 54.69 -12.07
CA GLY A 674 6.82 55.45 -11.63
C GLY A 674 6.85 55.88 -10.16
N SER A 675 7.92 55.61 -9.42
CA SER A 675 8.05 56.03 -8.02
C SER A 675 9.48 56.40 -7.68
N GLU A 676 9.85 57.64 -8.01
CA GLU A 676 10.71 58.47 -7.18
C GLU A 676 10.29 59.94 -7.42
N PRO A 677 10.36 60.79 -6.38
CA PRO A 677 9.35 61.80 -6.00
C PRO A 677 9.19 63.03 -6.90
#